data_AF-W6P0T3-F1
#
_entry.id   AF-W6P0T3-F1
#
_cell.length_a   1.000
_cell.length_b   1.000
_cell.length_c   1.000
_cell.angle_alpha   90.00
_cell.angle_beta   90.00
_cell.angle_gamma   90.00
#
_symmetry.space_group_name_H-M   'P 1'
#
loop_
_entity.id
_entity.type
_entity.pdbx_description
1 polymer ?
#
loop_
_entity_poly.entity_id
_entity_poly.type
_entity_poly.pdbx_seq_one_letter_code
_entity_poly.pdbx_strand_id
1 'polypeptide(L)'
;MAYITWMTNDSALKDDLCTCLPSLDTYMRAGYIGVVLNPPTSHLQEEYVLQSLGDRSQDVRDEAYKVLSEMTLSPEQNQKVEELLRFKYSEMRINAINLLMKQPKEQLSGSIRRLLTDKVAERRLAGLDMMKTIHNVEFLQDTYQELIPTVKEIQKPNAKEKVLIESLIGDGTKENTAQHYTKDNGFGLYDPALEVNLPEITQDKGFNVKKAFEFICFGRAKLVFKKLSKYIEIYKNEEFKNGYGEARLVGNSVLINWSNYGGLSGLGFPELWKAFYEEEIGSYDKLLMMSFMLASTGAPKDDDDYDEEDEEDIKADQKSSNTFEPLVNRMYAGITYRGLQKELRKMPYYEQMSDIIEALSYEYKDEAVYQRLAVNMLLQLLPLLNTKNIFRQYTNKHAWLRDKLEYGEKEIVYPIHNNKFVNFWLEMPQKPMSDDLFIRYFTVRYQLYKLTNYMEHTPELEETDSYLHATDFARAWMLGIIPTEEVYREMMGRISSPAQIKAITTVLNDNVRFNKEKERYADIKNVDFSLFRSLAQKIVDRILEIELKRGDSETQVTSLAEELSYIYGADTFIHILQAFGKDTFIRDSYNWGSTKRGVLSSLLHACHPLPTDTSENLKKLAKQAEISDERLVEAAMFAPQWIELTEKAIGWKGLTSAAYYFHAHTNETCDDKKKAIIARYTPIDVEDLREGAFDIDWFRDAFKTIGKRRFEVVYNAAKYISCSNSHTRARKFADATNGAVKAADVKKEIVAKRNKDLLMSYGLIPLGRKPDKELLDRYQYLQKFLKESKEFGAQRQESEKKAVNIALQNLARNSGYGDVTRLTWSMETELIKELLPYLSPKEIDGVEVYVQINEEGKSEIKQIKDGKELNSMPAKLKKHPYIEELKAVHKKLKDQYTRSRVMLEQAMEDCTRFEESELRKLMQNPVIWPLLRHLVFICNGQTGFYTDGLLVTVNAVCLPLKPKDELRIAHPTDLYTSGDWHAYQKFLFDKAIRQPFKQVFRELYVPTPEEVEATQSRRYAGNQIQPQKTVAVLKGRRWVADYEDGLQKIYYKENIIATIYAMADWFSPADIEAPTLEYVCFHNRKDYKLMKISEIPPVIFSEVMRDVDLAVSIAHAGSVDPETSHSTIEMRSVLVELTMPLFHFKNVTIKGSFAHIEGKLGKYNIHLGSGVIHQEGGAQIAVLPVHSQNRGRLFLPFVDEDPKTAEILTKIIFFAEDDKIKDPSILNQIK
;
A
#
# COMPACT_ATOMS: atom_id res chain seq x y z
N MET A 1 -42.91 6.46 -25.26
CA MET A 1 -42.64 6.56 -26.71
C MET A 1 -41.61 5.52 -27.12
N ALA A 2 -40.34 5.62 -26.71
CA ALA A 2 -39.29 4.66 -27.09
C ALA A 2 -39.64 3.17 -26.85
N TYR A 3 -40.23 2.83 -25.70
CA TYR A 3 -40.70 1.45 -25.43
C TYR A 3 -41.78 0.98 -26.42
N ILE A 4 -42.71 1.86 -26.80
CA ILE A 4 -43.75 1.55 -27.80
C ILE A 4 -43.09 1.40 -29.17
N THR A 5 -42.22 2.33 -29.57
CA THR A 5 -41.46 2.28 -30.82
C THR A 5 -40.65 0.99 -30.96
N TRP A 6 -40.00 0.54 -29.89
CA TRP A 6 -39.25 -0.72 -29.85
C TRP A 6 -40.17 -1.93 -30.02
N MET A 7 -41.24 -2.02 -29.22
CA MET A 7 -42.19 -3.14 -29.25
C MET A 7 -42.96 -3.24 -30.57
N THR A 8 -43.30 -2.12 -31.20
CA THR A 8 -44.06 -2.11 -32.47
C THR A 8 -43.18 -2.13 -33.70
N ASN A 9 -41.87 -1.86 -33.56
CA ASN A 9 -40.89 -1.71 -34.64
C ASN A 9 -41.40 -0.81 -35.79
N ASP A 10 -42.15 0.24 -35.47
CA ASP A 10 -42.80 1.13 -36.44
C ASP A 10 -41.83 2.23 -36.91
N SER A 11 -41.62 2.33 -38.22
CA SER A 11 -40.64 3.27 -38.80
C SER A 11 -41.00 4.75 -38.59
N ALA A 12 -42.29 5.12 -38.57
CA ALA A 12 -42.69 6.51 -38.35
C ALA A 12 -42.46 6.91 -36.88
N LEU A 13 -42.71 5.97 -35.95
CA LEU A 13 -42.40 6.19 -34.53
C LEU A 13 -40.89 6.23 -34.24
N LYS A 14 -40.05 5.57 -35.05
CA LYS A 14 -38.59 5.72 -35.00
C LYS A 14 -38.12 7.09 -35.50
N ASP A 15 -38.75 7.62 -36.55
CA ASP A 15 -38.50 8.98 -37.06
C ASP A 15 -38.86 10.04 -36.01
N ASP A 16 -40.03 9.91 -35.38
CA ASP A 16 -40.45 10.78 -34.27
C ASP A 16 -39.49 10.70 -33.08
N LEU A 17 -39.00 9.48 -32.76
CA LEU A 17 -38.02 9.28 -31.69
C LEU A 17 -36.72 10.05 -31.96
N CYS A 18 -36.20 10.03 -33.20
CA CYS A 18 -34.98 10.75 -33.58
C CYS A 18 -35.04 12.25 -33.25
N THR A 19 -36.22 12.88 -33.37
CA THR A 19 -36.40 14.31 -33.02
C THR A 19 -36.25 14.58 -31.52
N CYS A 20 -36.54 13.58 -30.68
CA CYS A 20 -36.51 13.71 -29.23
C CYS A 20 -35.18 13.28 -28.62
N LEU A 21 -34.44 12.37 -29.26
CA LEU A 21 -33.19 11.80 -28.75
C LEU A 21 -32.18 12.86 -28.28
N PRO A 22 -31.90 13.98 -28.99
CA PRO A 22 -30.94 15.00 -28.54
C PRO A 22 -31.23 15.61 -27.17
N SER A 23 -32.48 15.56 -26.69
CA SER A 23 -32.89 16.10 -25.38
C SER A 23 -32.63 15.15 -24.21
N LEU A 24 -32.29 13.88 -24.49
CA LEU A 24 -32.04 12.86 -23.49
C LEU A 24 -30.58 12.84 -23.03
N ASP A 25 -30.35 12.27 -21.85
CA ASP A 25 -29.00 12.00 -21.35
C ASP A 25 -28.27 10.98 -22.24
N THR A 26 -26.94 10.98 -22.14
CA THR A 26 -26.06 10.22 -23.02
C THR A 26 -26.23 8.71 -22.94
N TYR A 27 -26.53 8.16 -21.76
CA TYR A 27 -26.71 6.72 -21.59
C TYR A 27 -28.00 6.26 -22.28
N MET A 28 -29.10 6.99 -22.05
CA MET A 28 -30.37 6.71 -22.72
C MET A 28 -30.26 6.86 -24.24
N ARG A 29 -29.59 7.91 -24.74
CA ARG A 29 -29.38 8.08 -26.20
C ARG A 29 -28.62 6.91 -26.81
N ALA A 30 -27.52 6.49 -26.19
CA ALA A 30 -26.73 5.36 -26.67
C ALA A 30 -27.58 4.09 -26.75
N GLY A 31 -28.28 3.75 -25.66
CA GLY A 31 -29.16 2.57 -25.64
C GLY A 31 -30.24 2.59 -26.73
N TYR A 32 -30.87 3.74 -26.99
CA TYR A 32 -31.90 3.82 -28.04
C TYR A 32 -31.34 3.73 -29.46
N ILE A 33 -30.12 4.20 -29.71
CA ILE A 33 -29.43 4.00 -31.00
C ILE A 33 -29.21 2.50 -31.24
N GLY A 34 -28.66 1.80 -30.25
CA GLY A 34 -28.32 0.38 -30.36
C GLY A 34 -29.51 -0.56 -30.43
N VAL A 35 -30.56 -0.26 -29.68
CA VAL A 35 -31.69 -1.18 -29.50
C VAL A 35 -32.90 -0.82 -30.38
N VAL A 36 -33.19 0.46 -30.57
CA VAL A 36 -34.42 0.90 -31.25
C VAL A 36 -34.15 1.31 -32.70
N LEU A 37 -33.04 1.99 -32.96
CA LEU A 37 -32.64 2.42 -34.30
C LEU A 37 -31.81 1.37 -35.05
N ASN A 38 -31.53 0.20 -34.47
CA ASN A 38 -30.85 -0.90 -35.16
C ASN A 38 -31.87 -1.96 -35.67
N PRO A 39 -31.97 -2.23 -36.98
CA PRO A 39 -31.41 -1.44 -38.08
C PRO A 39 -32.26 -0.19 -38.37
N PRO A 40 -31.67 0.87 -38.94
CA PRO A 40 -32.41 2.05 -39.35
C PRO A 40 -33.24 1.74 -40.61
N THR A 41 -34.48 2.22 -40.66
CA THR A 41 -35.43 1.91 -41.74
C THR A 41 -35.82 3.13 -42.58
N SER A 42 -35.27 4.30 -42.29
CA SER A 42 -35.50 5.55 -43.02
C SER A 42 -34.21 6.36 -43.18
N HIS A 43 -34.16 7.21 -44.20
CA HIS A 43 -33.03 8.14 -44.40
C HIS A 43 -32.84 9.10 -43.20
N LEU A 44 -33.91 9.45 -42.48
CA LEU A 44 -33.80 10.31 -41.30
C LEU A 44 -33.07 9.59 -40.16
N GLN A 45 -33.41 8.32 -39.94
CA GLN A 45 -32.76 7.48 -38.92
C GLN A 45 -31.30 7.22 -39.27
N GLU A 46 -31.01 6.85 -40.52
CA GLU A 46 -29.64 6.65 -41.01
C GLU A 46 -28.78 7.90 -40.81
N GLU A 47 -29.29 9.07 -41.20
CA GLU A 47 -28.58 10.34 -41.02
C GLU A 47 -28.35 10.66 -39.54
N TYR A 48 -29.30 10.35 -38.66
CA TYR A 48 -29.15 10.54 -37.22
C TYR A 48 -28.05 9.64 -36.62
N VAL A 49 -28.05 8.35 -36.97
CA VAL A 49 -27.01 7.41 -36.53
C VAL A 49 -25.65 7.84 -37.08
N LEU A 50 -25.56 8.26 -38.34
CA LEU A 50 -24.33 8.77 -38.95
C LEU A 50 -23.80 10.02 -38.25
N GLN A 51 -24.68 10.98 -37.91
CA GLN A 51 -24.29 12.18 -37.15
C GLN A 51 -23.83 11.83 -35.73
N SER A 52 -24.37 10.76 -35.14
CA SER A 52 -24.03 10.30 -33.79
C SER A 52 -22.60 9.78 -33.68
N LEU A 53 -21.94 9.41 -34.80
CA LEU A 53 -20.48 9.17 -34.82
C LEU A 53 -19.66 10.39 -34.38
N GLY A 54 -20.21 11.60 -34.49
CA GLY A 54 -19.59 12.85 -34.05
C GLY A 54 -20.03 13.31 -32.65
N ASP A 55 -20.78 12.51 -31.88
CA ASP A 55 -21.27 12.88 -30.55
C ASP A 55 -20.10 13.09 -29.55
N ARG A 56 -20.33 13.95 -28.54
CA ARG A 56 -19.37 14.18 -27.46
C ARG A 56 -19.20 12.95 -26.56
N SER A 57 -20.25 12.15 -26.40
CA SER A 57 -20.25 10.92 -25.62
C SER A 57 -19.60 9.77 -26.36
N GLN A 58 -18.75 9.01 -25.67
CA GLN A 58 -18.14 7.81 -26.23
C GLN A 58 -19.17 6.71 -26.48
N ASP A 59 -20.00 6.39 -25.49
CA ASP A 59 -21.03 5.35 -25.60
C ASP A 59 -21.96 5.54 -26.82
N VAL A 60 -22.29 6.79 -27.13
CA VAL A 60 -23.15 7.13 -28.29
C VAL A 60 -22.41 6.88 -29.60
N ARG A 61 -21.12 7.24 -29.68
CA ARG A 61 -20.31 7.01 -30.88
C ARG A 61 -20.08 5.52 -31.12
N ASP A 62 -19.82 4.76 -30.07
CA ASP A 62 -19.55 3.32 -30.17
C ASP A 62 -20.80 2.57 -30.61
N GLU A 63 -21.96 2.92 -30.05
CA GLU A 63 -23.22 2.31 -30.48
C GLU A 63 -23.61 2.70 -31.91
N ALA A 64 -23.41 3.97 -32.29
CA ALA A 64 -23.59 4.40 -33.67
C ALA A 64 -22.65 3.67 -34.64
N TYR A 65 -21.40 3.43 -34.25
CA TYR A 65 -20.45 2.64 -35.02
C TYR A 65 -20.95 1.21 -35.20
N LYS A 66 -21.39 0.52 -34.14
CA LYS A 66 -21.91 -0.85 -34.23
C LYS A 66 -23.03 -0.96 -35.26
N VAL A 67 -24.04 -0.09 -35.17
CA VAL A 67 -25.18 -0.05 -36.12
C VAL A 67 -24.70 0.17 -37.56
N LEU A 68 -23.85 1.17 -37.80
CA LEU A 68 -23.36 1.46 -39.16
C LEU A 68 -22.41 0.38 -39.69
N SER A 69 -21.75 -0.36 -38.80
CA SER A 69 -20.79 -1.40 -39.17
C SER A 69 -21.47 -2.62 -39.82
N GLU A 70 -22.77 -2.80 -39.62
CA GLU A 70 -23.60 -3.83 -40.24
C GLU A 70 -24.18 -3.38 -41.58
N MET A 71 -23.97 -2.12 -41.97
CA MET A 71 -24.51 -1.50 -43.19
C MET A 71 -23.43 -1.24 -44.25
N THR A 72 -23.86 -1.14 -45.52
CA THR A 72 -23.01 -0.66 -46.62
C THR A 72 -23.27 0.83 -46.86
N LEU A 73 -22.31 1.68 -46.54
CA LEU A 73 -22.43 3.13 -46.68
C LEU A 73 -22.32 3.61 -48.13
N SER A 74 -23.12 4.62 -48.51
CA SER A 74 -23.05 5.27 -49.82
C SER A 74 -21.77 6.10 -49.99
N PRO A 75 -21.35 6.43 -51.23
CA PRO A 75 -20.22 7.32 -51.46
C PRO A 75 -20.33 8.68 -50.76
N GLU A 76 -21.52 9.28 -50.68
CA GLU A 76 -21.73 10.53 -49.94
C GLU A 76 -21.59 10.34 -48.43
N GLN A 77 -22.10 9.23 -47.88
CA GLN A 77 -21.96 8.90 -46.47
C GLN A 77 -20.49 8.65 -46.10
N ASN A 78 -19.73 7.95 -46.95
CA ASN A 78 -18.29 7.74 -46.75
C ASN A 78 -17.52 9.07 -46.71
N GLN A 79 -17.87 10.05 -47.53
CA GLN A 79 -17.27 11.39 -47.44
C GLN A 79 -17.59 12.09 -46.10
N LYS A 80 -18.81 11.91 -45.55
CA LYS A 80 -19.13 12.41 -44.21
C LYS A 80 -18.29 11.71 -43.12
N VAL A 81 -18.02 10.42 -43.27
CA VAL A 81 -17.10 9.69 -42.37
C VAL A 81 -15.66 10.20 -42.50
N GLU A 82 -15.18 10.46 -43.73
CA GLU A 82 -13.88 11.11 -43.99
C GLU A 82 -13.79 12.47 -43.27
N GLU A 83 -14.90 13.19 -43.14
CA GLU A 83 -14.90 14.46 -42.44
C GLU A 83 -14.53 14.37 -40.96
N LEU A 84 -14.92 13.28 -40.29
CA LEU A 84 -14.66 13.03 -38.87
C LEU A 84 -13.16 12.88 -38.57
N LEU A 85 -12.37 12.46 -39.57
CA LEU A 85 -10.92 12.30 -39.46
C LEU A 85 -10.15 13.63 -39.35
N ARG A 86 -10.83 14.79 -39.35
CA ARG A 86 -10.22 16.08 -38.98
C ARG A 86 -10.06 16.27 -37.47
N PHE A 87 -10.83 15.53 -36.68
CA PHE A 87 -10.81 15.63 -35.22
C PHE A 87 -9.70 14.75 -34.63
N LYS A 88 -9.36 15.02 -33.37
CA LYS A 88 -8.26 14.37 -32.63
C LYS A 88 -8.71 13.27 -31.65
N TYR A 89 -9.99 12.90 -31.68
CA TYR A 89 -10.53 11.85 -30.80
C TYR A 89 -10.15 10.48 -31.37
N SER A 90 -9.28 9.74 -30.67
CA SER A 90 -8.70 8.48 -31.19
C SER A 90 -9.75 7.44 -31.54
N GLU A 91 -10.69 7.12 -30.66
CA GLU A 91 -11.75 6.12 -30.90
C GLU A 91 -12.63 6.47 -32.09
N MET A 92 -13.07 7.74 -32.17
CA MET A 92 -13.88 8.20 -33.30
C MET A 92 -13.14 8.04 -34.63
N ARG A 93 -11.82 8.29 -34.65
CA ARG A 93 -10.99 8.10 -35.84
C ARG A 93 -10.85 6.62 -36.19
N ILE A 94 -10.63 5.76 -35.20
CA ILE A 94 -10.56 4.30 -35.37
C ILE A 94 -11.88 3.78 -35.96
N ASN A 95 -13.02 4.14 -35.38
CA ASN A 95 -14.35 3.76 -35.86
C ASN A 95 -14.58 4.28 -37.30
N ALA A 96 -14.20 5.51 -37.59
CA ALA A 96 -14.29 6.07 -38.95
C ALA A 96 -13.40 5.34 -39.96
N ILE A 97 -12.14 5.05 -39.63
CA ILE A 97 -11.23 4.26 -40.48
C ILE A 97 -11.81 2.86 -40.71
N ASN A 98 -12.26 2.18 -39.65
CA ASN A 98 -12.85 0.85 -39.75
C ASN A 98 -14.10 0.82 -40.64
N LEU A 99 -14.96 1.85 -40.60
CA LEU A 99 -16.08 1.98 -41.54
C LEU A 99 -15.61 2.19 -42.98
N LEU A 100 -14.63 3.09 -43.20
CA LEU A 100 -14.10 3.36 -44.54
C LEU A 100 -13.40 2.15 -45.16
N MET A 101 -12.78 1.29 -44.35
CA MET A 101 -12.10 0.07 -44.79
C MET A 101 -13.07 -1.02 -45.30
N LYS A 102 -14.38 -0.92 -44.99
CA LYS A 102 -15.41 -1.84 -45.49
C LYS A 102 -15.91 -1.50 -46.91
N GLN A 103 -15.46 -0.38 -47.47
CA GLN A 103 -15.86 0.05 -48.81
C GLN A 103 -15.40 -0.93 -49.91
N PRO A 104 -16.14 -1.00 -51.05
CA PRO A 104 -15.65 -1.68 -52.25
C PRO A 104 -14.29 -1.15 -52.72
N LYS A 105 -13.46 -2.01 -53.34
CA LYS A 105 -12.06 -1.73 -53.74
C LYS A 105 -11.88 -0.39 -54.44
N GLU A 106 -12.75 -0.06 -55.38
CA GLU A 106 -12.68 1.18 -56.17
C GLU A 106 -12.99 2.43 -55.33
N GLN A 107 -13.98 2.35 -54.44
CA GLN A 107 -14.36 3.45 -53.55
C GLN A 107 -13.28 3.67 -52.48
N LEU A 108 -12.74 2.58 -51.94
CA LEU A 108 -11.65 2.59 -50.97
C LEU A 108 -10.41 3.28 -51.53
N SER A 109 -9.98 2.95 -52.75
CA SER A 109 -8.86 3.62 -53.43
C SER A 109 -9.11 5.14 -53.54
N GLY A 110 -10.33 5.52 -53.92
CA GLY A 110 -10.75 6.93 -53.98
C GLY A 110 -10.66 7.65 -52.63
N SER A 111 -11.14 7.04 -51.55
CA SER A 111 -11.06 7.59 -50.18
C SER A 111 -9.61 7.76 -49.73
N ILE A 112 -8.77 6.73 -49.88
CA ILE A 112 -7.36 6.80 -49.46
C ILE A 112 -6.62 7.91 -50.22
N ARG A 113 -6.83 8.02 -51.54
CA ARG A 113 -6.23 9.09 -52.36
C ARG A 113 -6.64 10.49 -51.90
N ARG A 114 -7.93 10.71 -51.58
CA ARG A 114 -8.41 11.98 -51.03
C ARG A 114 -7.76 12.30 -49.68
N LEU A 115 -7.68 11.30 -48.80
CA LEU A 115 -7.07 11.47 -47.48
C LEU A 115 -5.58 11.79 -47.55
N LEU A 116 -4.80 11.08 -48.39
CA LEU A 116 -3.36 11.29 -48.56
C LEU A 116 -3.02 12.68 -49.15
N THR A 117 -3.90 13.24 -49.96
CA THR A 117 -3.73 14.56 -50.61
C THR A 117 -4.35 15.71 -49.82
N ASP A 118 -4.98 15.45 -48.67
CA ASP A 118 -5.65 16.47 -47.87
C ASP A 118 -4.65 17.46 -47.23
N LYS A 119 -5.08 18.71 -47.05
CA LYS A 119 -4.29 19.76 -46.39
C LYS A 119 -4.18 19.51 -44.87
N VAL A 120 -5.14 18.82 -44.27
CA VAL A 120 -5.21 18.49 -42.84
C VAL A 120 -4.35 17.26 -42.54
N ALA A 121 -3.34 17.42 -41.69
CA ALA A 121 -2.41 16.34 -41.32
C ALA A 121 -3.10 15.12 -40.69
N GLU A 122 -4.14 15.34 -39.88
CA GLU A 122 -4.89 14.26 -39.24
C GLU A 122 -5.62 13.35 -40.24
N ARG A 123 -6.05 13.90 -41.39
CA ARG A 123 -6.65 13.11 -42.48
C ARG A 123 -5.61 12.36 -43.28
N ARG A 124 -4.46 12.98 -43.57
CA ARG A 124 -3.33 12.29 -44.20
C ARG A 124 -2.83 11.13 -43.36
N LEU A 125 -2.74 11.29 -42.03
CA LEU A 125 -2.41 10.22 -41.11
C LEU A 125 -3.37 9.04 -41.21
N ALA A 126 -4.68 9.29 -41.31
CA ALA A 126 -5.66 8.23 -41.52
C ALA A 126 -5.49 7.55 -42.88
N GLY A 127 -5.18 8.31 -43.94
CA GLY A 127 -4.85 7.74 -45.25
C GLY A 127 -3.60 6.86 -45.23
N LEU A 128 -2.55 7.27 -44.51
CA LEU A 128 -1.32 6.49 -44.31
C LEU A 128 -1.57 5.22 -43.48
N ASP A 129 -2.45 5.31 -42.47
CA ASP A 129 -2.87 4.17 -41.66
C ASP A 129 -3.65 3.15 -42.50
N MET A 130 -4.61 3.61 -43.31
CA MET A 130 -5.34 2.77 -44.27
C MET A 130 -4.38 2.13 -45.28
N MET A 131 -3.39 2.87 -45.80
CA MET A 131 -2.35 2.31 -46.67
C MET A 131 -1.58 1.17 -46.00
N LYS A 132 -1.28 1.29 -44.72
CA LYS A 132 -0.60 0.25 -43.93
C LYS A 132 -1.49 -0.98 -43.76
N THR A 133 -2.79 -0.79 -43.52
CA THR A 133 -3.75 -1.88 -43.39
C THR A 133 -3.91 -2.65 -44.70
N ILE A 134 -4.08 -1.97 -45.84
CA ILE A 134 -4.24 -2.66 -47.14
C ILE A 134 -2.95 -3.31 -47.65
N HIS A 135 -1.78 -2.85 -47.19
CA HIS A 135 -0.49 -3.40 -47.61
C HIS A 135 -0.36 -4.90 -47.33
N ASN A 136 -1.06 -5.43 -46.32
CA ASN A 136 -0.97 -6.85 -45.95
C ASN A 136 -2.13 -7.68 -46.51
N VAL A 137 -3.01 -7.09 -47.33
CA VAL A 137 -4.19 -7.77 -47.88
C VAL A 137 -3.92 -8.09 -49.35
N GLU A 138 -3.73 -9.38 -49.66
CA GLU A 138 -3.37 -9.86 -51.00
C GLU A 138 -4.29 -9.30 -52.10
N PHE A 139 -5.60 -9.31 -51.87
CA PHE A 139 -6.62 -8.80 -52.81
C PHE A 139 -6.52 -7.28 -53.10
N LEU A 140 -5.90 -6.50 -52.20
CA LEU A 140 -5.76 -5.04 -52.29
C LEU A 140 -4.37 -4.59 -52.72
N GLN A 141 -3.46 -5.50 -53.07
CA GLN A 141 -2.09 -5.15 -53.47
C GLN A 141 -2.02 -4.22 -54.69
N ASP A 142 -2.88 -4.42 -55.69
CA ASP A 142 -2.91 -3.52 -56.86
C ASP A 142 -3.22 -2.08 -56.45
N THR A 143 -4.18 -1.92 -55.53
CA THR A 143 -4.59 -0.61 -55.00
C THR A 143 -3.47 0.01 -54.19
N TYR A 144 -2.76 -0.78 -53.38
CA TYR A 144 -1.58 -0.32 -52.66
C TYR A 144 -0.51 0.21 -53.62
N GLN A 145 -0.13 -0.57 -54.65
CA GLN A 145 0.88 -0.15 -55.64
C GLN A 145 0.47 1.12 -56.42
N GLU A 146 -0.82 1.26 -56.73
CA GLU A 146 -1.38 2.44 -57.39
C GLU A 146 -1.24 3.73 -56.56
N LEU A 147 -1.29 3.62 -55.22
CA LEU A 147 -1.34 4.75 -54.29
C LEU A 147 0.03 5.14 -53.70
N ILE A 148 1.03 4.26 -53.77
CA ILE A 148 2.39 4.52 -53.27
C ILE A 148 3.03 5.82 -53.82
N PRO A 149 2.88 6.18 -55.10
CA PRO A 149 3.38 7.45 -55.62
C PRO A 149 2.81 8.66 -54.86
N THR A 150 1.53 8.62 -54.48
CA THR A 150 0.87 9.70 -53.73
C THR A 150 1.42 9.86 -52.32
N VAL A 151 1.91 8.78 -51.67
CA VAL A 151 2.61 8.86 -50.37
C VAL A 151 3.92 9.65 -50.50
N LYS A 152 4.67 9.45 -51.59
CA LYS A 152 5.94 10.15 -51.85
C LYS A 152 5.78 11.65 -52.11
N GLU A 153 4.57 12.08 -52.49
CA GLU A 153 4.25 13.48 -52.76
C GLU A 153 3.94 14.31 -51.50
N ILE A 154 3.81 13.68 -50.33
CA ILE A 154 3.54 14.36 -49.05
C ILE A 154 4.71 15.28 -48.69
N GLN A 155 4.50 16.59 -48.80
CA GLN A 155 5.52 17.59 -48.47
C GLN A 155 5.52 17.92 -46.97
N LYS A 156 6.70 17.94 -46.35
CA LYS A 156 6.93 18.29 -44.93
C LYS A 156 6.10 17.43 -43.95
N PRO A 157 6.26 16.10 -43.95
CA PRO A 157 5.56 15.23 -43.01
C PRO A 157 5.93 15.58 -41.56
N ASN A 158 4.93 15.56 -40.68
CA ASN A 158 5.14 15.66 -39.23
C ASN A 158 5.78 14.37 -38.67
N ALA A 159 6.17 14.37 -37.39
CA ALA A 159 6.85 13.22 -36.78
C ALA A 159 6.08 11.89 -36.89
N LYS A 160 4.74 11.91 -36.75
CA LYS A 160 3.90 10.70 -36.89
C LYS A 160 3.81 10.25 -38.35
N GLU A 161 3.67 11.18 -39.29
CA GLU A 161 3.67 10.88 -40.72
C GLU A 161 5.01 10.28 -41.16
N LYS A 162 6.14 10.78 -40.65
CA LYS A 162 7.47 10.22 -40.94
C LYS A 162 7.57 8.75 -40.55
N VAL A 163 7.16 8.39 -39.33
CA VAL A 163 7.18 6.99 -38.85
C VAL A 163 6.35 6.09 -39.76
N LEU A 164 5.15 6.51 -40.17
CA LEU A 164 4.30 5.72 -41.05
C LEU A 164 4.85 5.63 -42.47
N ILE A 165 5.35 6.74 -43.03
CA ILE A 165 5.97 6.77 -44.36
C ILE A 165 7.20 5.87 -44.40
N GLU A 166 8.09 5.97 -43.43
CA GLU A 166 9.28 5.10 -43.30
C GLU A 166 8.87 3.63 -43.22
N SER A 167 7.76 3.30 -42.54
CA SER A 167 7.24 1.93 -42.48
C SER A 167 6.67 1.42 -43.79
N LEU A 168 6.23 2.30 -44.70
CA LEU A 168 5.60 1.95 -45.97
C LEU A 168 6.61 1.90 -47.14
N ILE A 169 7.58 2.82 -47.18
CA ILE A 169 8.49 2.98 -48.34
C ILE A 169 9.98 3.01 -47.98
N GLY A 170 10.34 2.82 -46.69
CA GLY A 170 11.73 2.88 -46.21
C GLY A 170 12.28 4.31 -46.11
N ASP A 171 13.52 4.43 -45.62
CA ASP A 171 14.23 5.72 -45.42
C ASP A 171 14.91 6.26 -46.70
N GLY A 172 14.80 5.53 -47.82
CA GLY A 172 15.40 5.89 -49.11
C GLY A 172 16.91 5.68 -49.22
N THR A 173 17.57 5.06 -48.23
CA THR A 173 19.04 4.92 -48.19
C THR A 173 19.56 3.47 -48.26
N LYS A 174 18.69 2.46 -48.16
CA LYS A 174 19.03 1.03 -48.36
C LYS A 174 17.93 0.29 -49.13
N GLU A 175 18.33 -0.60 -50.04
CA GLU A 175 17.48 -1.71 -50.52
C GLU A 175 17.24 -2.67 -49.34
N ASN A 176 16.39 -2.29 -48.39
CA ASN A 176 15.80 -3.23 -47.46
C ASN A 176 14.37 -3.46 -47.93
N THR A 177 14.10 -4.66 -48.42
CA THR A 177 12.75 -5.22 -48.37
C THR A 177 12.27 -5.07 -46.93
N ALA A 178 11.31 -4.18 -46.69
CA ALA A 178 10.66 -4.09 -45.39
C ALA A 178 10.09 -5.48 -45.08
N GLN A 179 10.73 -6.23 -44.19
CA GLN A 179 10.20 -7.51 -43.73
C GLN A 179 8.97 -7.19 -42.90
N HIS A 180 7.79 -7.36 -43.49
CA HIS A 180 6.52 -7.17 -42.80
C HIS A 180 6.24 -8.39 -41.93
N TYR A 181 6.20 -8.19 -40.62
CA TYR A 181 5.92 -9.24 -39.64
C TYR A 181 4.41 -9.36 -39.43
N THR A 182 3.84 -10.50 -39.80
CA THR A 182 2.40 -10.81 -39.68
C THR A 182 2.22 -12.13 -38.96
N LYS A 183 1.03 -12.39 -38.41
CA LYS A 183 0.69 -13.68 -37.81
C LYS A 183 0.88 -14.83 -38.80
N ASP A 184 0.53 -14.61 -40.07
CA ASP A 184 0.62 -15.60 -41.15
C ASP A 184 2.07 -16.02 -41.50
N ASN A 185 3.07 -15.18 -41.20
CA ASN A 185 4.48 -15.53 -41.36
C ASN A 185 5.19 -15.76 -40.02
N GLY A 186 4.42 -16.04 -38.95
CA GLY A 186 4.91 -16.26 -37.60
C GLY A 186 5.69 -15.07 -37.04
N PHE A 187 5.31 -13.87 -37.47
CA PHE A 187 5.98 -12.60 -37.17
C PHE A 187 7.47 -12.60 -37.53
N GLY A 188 7.92 -13.45 -38.47
CA GLY A 188 9.33 -13.65 -38.80
C GLY A 188 10.16 -14.30 -37.68
N LEU A 189 9.51 -14.88 -36.66
CA LEU A 189 10.16 -15.57 -35.55
C LEU A 189 10.00 -17.09 -35.60
N TYR A 190 8.90 -17.58 -36.20
CA TYR A 190 8.62 -19.01 -36.34
C TYR A 190 7.95 -19.32 -37.68
N ASP A 191 8.01 -20.59 -38.11
CA ASP A 191 7.18 -21.10 -39.19
C ASP A 191 5.83 -21.58 -38.62
N PRO A 192 4.67 -21.01 -39.01
CA PRO A 192 3.36 -21.47 -38.55
C PRO A 192 3.04 -22.92 -38.90
N ALA A 193 3.69 -23.51 -39.91
CA ALA A 193 3.48 -24.90 -40.32
C ALA A 193 4.33 -25.90 -39.50
N LEU A 194 5.26 -25.44 -38.65
CA LEU A 194 6.11 -26.33 -37.85
C LEU A 194 5.27 -27.20 -36.91
N GLU A 195 5.50 -28.53 -36.94
CA GLU A 195 4.92 -29.47 -36.01
C GLU A 195 5.89 -29.81 -34.86
N VAL A 196 5.40 -29.74 -33.62
CA VAL A 196 6.16 -30.11 -32.43
C VAL A 196 6.01 -31.60 -32.14
N ASN A 197 7.15 -32.27 -32.01
CA ASN A 197 7.24 -33.66 -31.56
C ASN A 197 7.56 -33.70 -30.07
N LEU A 198 6.71 -34.35 -29.29
CA LEU A 198 6.89 -34.52 -27.85
C LEU A 198 7.46 -35.89 -27.52
N PRO A 199 8.15 -36.05 -26.37
CA PRO A 199 8.60 -37.35 -25.90
C PRO A 199 7.41 -38.30 -25.66
N GLU A 200 7.59 -39.59 -25.93
CA GLU A 200 6.59 -40.59 -25.59
C GLU A 200 6.49 -40.76 -24.06
N ILE A 201 5.26 -40.74 -23.55
CA ILE A 201 4.97 -40.95 -22.13
C ILE A 201 3.94 -42.06 -21.96
N THR A 202 4.11 -42.87 -20.92
CA THR A 202 3.18 -43.94 -20.54
C THR A 202 2.81 -43.83 -19.07
N GLN A 203 1.75 -44.53 -18.68
CA GLN A 203 1.37 -44.64 -17.28
C GLN A 203 2.47 -45.35 -16.48
N ASP A 204 2.54 -45.07 -15.19
CA ASP A 204 3.43 -45.76 -14.28
C ASP A 204 3.18 -47.27 -14.33
N LYS A 205 4.25 -48.05 -14.34
CA LYS A 205 4.15 -49.52 -14.33
C LYS A 205 3.32 -49.96 -13.11
N GLY A 206 2.21 -50.64 -13.38
CA GLY A 206 1.30 -51.14 -12.33
C GLY A 206 0.31 -50.10 -11.78
N PHE A 207 0.18 -48.93 -12.40
CA PHE A 207 -0.89 -47.98 -12.06
C PHE A 207 -2.27 -48.63 -12.22
N ASN A 208 -3.14 -48.41 -11.25
CA ASN A 208 -4.50 -48.94 -11.23
C ASN A 208 -5.43 -47.98 -10.49
N VAL A 209 -6.50 -47.54 -11.15
CA VAL A 209 -7.46 -46.56 -10.61
C VAL A 209 -8.10 -47.05 -9.31
N LYS A 210 -8.55 -48.31 -9.25
CA LYS A 210 -9.19 -48.86 -8.05
C LYS A 210 -8.25 -48.84 -6.84
N LYS A 211 -6.94 -49.05 -7.07
CA LYS A 211 -5.91 -48.95 -6.03
C LYS A 211 -5.64 -47.49 -5.64
N ALA A 212 -5.58 -46.56 -6.59
CA ALA A 212 -5.39 -45.14 -6.30
C ALA A 212 -6.55 -44.56 -5.45
N PHE A 213 -7.77 -45.07 -5.65
CA PHE A 213 -8.98 -44.63 -4.93
C PHE A 213 -9.37 -45.55 -3.76
N GLU A 214 -8.49 -46.44 -3.32
CA GLU A 214 -8.79 -47.44 -2.27
C GLU A 214 -9.32 -46.80 -0.98
N PHE A 215 -8.79 -45.62 -0.61
CA PHE A 215 -9.22 -44.88 0.58
C PHE A 215 -10.70 -44.49 0.55
N ILE A 216 -11.23 -44.18 -0.64
CA ILE A 216 -12.65 -43.89 -0.87
C ILE A 216 -13.42 -45.20 -0.99
N CYS A 217 -12.97 -46.13 -1.84
CA CYS A 217 -13.68 -47.37 -2.13
C CYS A 217 -13.89 -48.27 -0.90
N PHE A 218 -12.98 -48.23 0.08
CA PHE A 218 -13.11 -48.96 1.34
C PHE A 218 -13.81 -48.16 2.46
N GLY A 219 -14.36 -46.98 2.14
CA GLY A 219 -15.13 -46.15 3.09
C GLY A 219 -14.29 -45.49 4.18
N ARG A 220 -12.95 -45.52 4.08
CA ARG A 220 -12.04 -44.96 5.09
C ARG A 220 -12.09 -43.44 5.10
N ALA A 221 -12.13 -42.79 3.94
CA ALA A 221 -12.28 -41.33 3.83
C ALA A 221 -13.54 -40.81 4.55
N LYS A 222 -14.68 -41.48 4.37
CA LYS A 222 -15.93 -41.15 5.07
C LYS A 222 -15.82 -41.26 6.59
N LEU A 223 -15.04 -42.22 7.10
CA LEU A 223 -14.79 -42.33 8.53
C LEU A 223 -13.97 -41.15 9.06
N VAL A 224 -13.00 -40.66 8.29
CA VAL A 224 -12.20 -39.48 8.66
C VAL A 224 -13.06 -38.21 8.65
N PHE A 225 -13.95 -38.01 7.66
CA PHE A 225 -14.92 -36.90 7.71
C PHE A 225 -15.83 -36.94 8.94
N LYS A 226 -16.30 -38.13 9.35
CA LYS A 226 -17.06 -38.27 10.59
C LYS A 226 -16.26 -37.90 11.83
N LYS A 227 -14.95 -38.16 11.85
CA LYS A 227 -14.06 -37.73 12.92
C LYS A 227 -13.87 -36.22 12.90
N LEU A 228 -13.67 -35.61 11.73
CA LEU A 228 -13.52 -34.16 11.58
C LEU A 228 -14.78 -33.42 12.05
N SER A 229 -15.97 -33.87 11.63
CA SER A 229 -17.25 -33.30 12.10
C SER A 229 -17.37 -33.34 13.63
N LYS A 230 -16.97 -34.45 14.27
CA LYS A 230 -16.92 -34.56 15.74
C LYS A 230 -15.85 -33.67 16.37
N TYR A 231 -14.72 -33.50 15.70
CA TYR A 231 -13.63 -32.64 16.16
C TYR A 231 -14.08 -31.17 16.17
N ILE A 232 -14.78 -30.72 15.12
CA ILE A 232 -15.40 -29.38 15.06
C ILE A 232 -16.47 -29.24 16.16
N GLU A 233 -17.30 -30.25 16.40
CA GLU A 233 -18.30 -30.25 17.49
C GLU A 233 -17.67 -30.00 18.87
N ILE A 234 -16.47 -30.55 19.14
CA ILE A 234 -15.74 -30.35 20.40
C ILE A 234 -15.35 -28.88 20.59
N TYR A 235 -14.88 -28.22 19.53
CA TYR A 235 -14.37 -26.85 19.57
C TYR A 235 -15.38 -25.79 19.11
N LYS A 236 -16.63 -26.16 18.87
CA LYS A 236 -17.64 -25.29 18.23
C LYS A 236 -17.87 -23.94 18.93
N ASN A 237 -17.59 -23.87 20.24
CA ASN A 237 -17.79 -22.69 21.07
C ASN A 237 -16.51 -21.85 21.25
N GLU A 238 -15.38 -22.25 20.65
CA GLU A 238 -14.16 -21.45 20.67
C GLU A 238 -14.32 -20.21 19.78
N GLU A 239 -13.90 -19.05 20.31
CA GLU A 239 -14.08 -17.73 19.67
C GLU A 239 -12.75 -17.21 19.08
N PHE A 240 -12.78 -16.79 17.82
CA PHE A 240 -11.67 -16.10 17.15
C PHE A 240 -12.14 -14.80 16.50
N LYS A 241 -11.20 -13.94 16.09
CA LYS A 241 -11.51 -12.69 15.36
C LYS A 241 -11.25 -12.84 13.87
N ASN A 242 -12.19 -12.41 13.05
CA ASN A 242 -12.02 -12.36 11.59
C ASN A 242 -11.17 -11.13 11.16
N GLY A 243 -10.85 -11.02 9.87
CA GLY A 243 -10.01 -9.94 9.30
C GLY A 243 -10.62 -8.53 9.43
N TYR A 244 -11.91 -8.44 9.76
CA TYR A 244 -12.61 -7.18 10.06
C TYR A 244 -12.68 -6.88 11.56
N GLY A 245 -12.10 -7.75 12.40
CA GLY A 245 -12.08 -7.62 13.86
C GLY A 245 -13.35 -8.11 14.58
N GLU A 246 -14.27 -8.77 13.87
CA GLU A 246 -15.51 -9.32 14.44
C GLU A 246 -15.24 -10.69 15.11
N ALA A 247 -15.87 -10.93 16.25
CA ALA A 247 -15.84 -12.23 16.92
C ALA A 247 -16.68 -13.28 16.16
N ARG A 248 -16.12 -14.47 15.96
CA ARG A 248 -16.75 -15.62 15.29
C ARG A 248 -16.51 -16.88 16.11
N LEU A 249 -17.49 -17.78 16.11
CA LEU A 249 -17.39 -19.10 16.73
C LEU A 249 -17.03 -20.14 15.66
N VAL A 250 -16.15 -21.08 15.99
CA VAL A 250 -15.75 -22.21 15.11
C VAL A 250 -16.96 -22.97 14.56
N GLY A 251 -17.99 -23.18 15.37
CA GLY A 251 -19.22 -23.87 14.96
C GLY A 251 -20.04 -23.14 13.90
N ASN A 252 -19.80 -21.84 13.69
CA ASN A 252 -20.49 -21.02 12.69
C ASN A 252 -19.65 -20.84 11.43
N SER A 253 -18.34 -20.66 11.57
CA SER A 253 -17.37 -20.57 10.48
C SER A 253 -15.97 -20.75 11.04
N VAL A 254 -15.05 -21.25 10.23
CA VAL A 254 -13.63 -21.36 10.55
C VAL A 254 -12.79 -20.32 9.82
N LEU A 255 -13.38 -19.49 8.94
CA LEU A 255 -12.63 -18.56 8.09
C LEU A 255 -12.35 -17.22 8.79
N ILE A 256 -11.11 -16.72 8.66
CA ILE A 256 -10.74 -15.36 9.08
C ILE A 256 -11.18 -14.33 8.04
N ASN A 257 -11.14 -14.67 6.74
CA ASN A 257 -11.59 -13.80 5.66
C ASN A 257 -12.78 -14.43 4.92
N TRP A 258 -13.19 -13.86 3.79
CA TRP A 258 -14.25 -14.43 2.95
C TRP A 258 -13.85 -15.74 2.25
N SER A 259 -12.58 -16.14 2.34
CA SER A 259 -12.05 -17.43 1.89
C SER A 259 -10.74 -17.76 2.63
N ASN A 260 -10.24 -18.98 2.45
CA ASN A 260 -9.00 -19.50 3.03
C ASN A 260 -7.73 -19.18 2.19
N TYR A 261 -7.71 -18.08 1.42
CA TYR A 261 -6.51 -17.69 0.65
C TYR A 261 -5.27 -17.64 1.57
N GLY A 262 -4.31 -18.54 1.32
CA GLY A 262 -3.09 -18.69 2.12
C GLY A 262 -3.04 -19.93 3.02
N GLY A 263 -4.00 -20.86 2.91
CA GLY A 263 -3.95 -22.13 3.63
C GLY A 263 -4.42 -22.00 5.08
N LEU A 264 -3.71 -22.64 6.02
CA LEU A 264 -4.16 -22.70 7.41
C LEU A 264 -4.22 -21.32 8.08
N SER A 265 -3.37 -20.37 7.69
CA SER A 265 -3.41 -18.99 8.23
C SER A 265 -4.69 -18.24 7.90
N GLY A 266 -5.47 -18.71 6.92
CA GLY A 266 -6.80 -18.19 6.60
C GLY A 266 -7.89 -18.67 7.56
N LEU A 267 -7.57 -19.61 8.47
CA LEU A 267 -8.52 -20.20 9.40
C LEU A 267 -8.29 -19.73 10.84
N GLY A 268 -9.38 -19.63 11.61
CA GLY A 268 -9.32 -19.50 13.06
C GLY A 268 -8.77 -20.78 13.68
N PHE A 269 -7.88 -20.63 14.67
CA PHE A 269 -7.21 -21.75 15.36
C PHE A 269 -6.50 -22.74 14.42
N PRO A 270 -5.55 -22.28 13.56
CA PRO A 270 -4.84 -23.13 12.60
C PRO A 270 -4.18 -24.36 13.21
N GLU A 271 -3.73 -24.26 14.47
CA GLU A 271 -3.15 -25.34 15.25
C GLU A 271 -4.10 -26.53 15.46
N LEU A 272 -5.41 -26.31 15.57
CA LEU A 272 -6.39 -27.38 15.74
C LEU A 272 -6.47 -28.26 14.50
N TRP A 273 -6.49 -27.62 13.33
CA TRP A 273 -6.62 -28.31 12.04
C TRP A 273 -5.31 -29.00 11.65
N LYS A 274 -4.17 -28.40 12.00
CA LYS A 274 -2.87 -29.04 11.92
C LYS A 274 -2.80 -30.32 12.76
N ALA A 275 -3.22 -30.27 14.03
CA ALA A 275 -3.25 -31.44 14.90
C ALA A 275 -4.15 -32.55 14.32
N PHE A 276 -5.34 -32.20 13.82
CA PHE A 276 -6.22 -33.16 13.17
C PHE A 276 -5.57 -33.81 11.93
N TYR A 277 -4.88 -33.03 11.10
CA TYR A 277 -4.13 -33.59 9.97
C TYR A 277 -3.07 -34.58 10.43
N GLU A 278 -2.23 -34.21 11.42
CA GLU A 278 -1.14 -35.06 11.90
C GLU A 278 -1.64 -36.38 12.52
N GLU A 279 -2.74 -36.33 13.26
CA GLU A 279 -3.28 -37.49 13.98
C GLU A 279 -4.15 -38.42 13.11
N GLU A 280 -5.01 -37.85 12.26
CA GLU A 280 -6.10 -38.60 11.61
C GLU A 280 -5.93 -38.77 10.09
N ILE A 281 -5.25 -37.83 9.42
CA ILE A 281 -5.01 -37.89 7.96
C ILE A 281 -3.60 -38.43 7.70
N GLY A 282 -2.59 -37.71 8.16
CA GLY A 282 -1.18 -38.09 8.22
C GLY A 282 -0.47 -38.19 6.87
N SER A 283 -1.17 -37.98 5.75
CA SER A 283 -0.58 -38.05 4.41
C SER A 283 -1.41 -37.34 3.35
N TYR A 284 -0.72 -36.72 2.38
CA TYR A 284 -1.37 -35.94 1.33
C TYR A 284 -2.20 -36.78 0.35
N ASP A 285 -1.85 -38.05 0.11
CA ASP A 285 -2.64 -38.95 -0.75
C ASP A 285 -4.06 -39.15 -0.21
N LYS A 286 -4.22 -39.30 1.11
CA LYS A 286 -5.53 -39.41 1.75
C LYS A 286 -6.28 -38.08 1.70
N LEU A 287 -5.57 -36.98 1.94
CA LEU A 287 -6.14 -35.63 1.88
C LEU A 287 -6.68 -35.33 0.49
N LEU A 288 -5.90 -35.63 -0.56
CA LEU A 288 -6.31 -35.49 -1.96
C LEU A 288 -7.58 -36.29 -2.28
N MET A 289 -7.69 -37.51 -1.76
CA MET A 289 -8.91 -38.32 -1.91
C MET A 289 -10.11 -37.70 -1.16
N MET A 290 -9.89 -37.09 0.00
CA MET A 290 -10.94 -36.35 0.71
C MET A 290 -11.40 -35.12 -0.08
N SER A 291 -10.47 -34.35 -0.65
CA SER A 291 -10.77 -33.22 -1.53
C SER A 291 -11.53 -33.66 -2.79
N PHE A 292 -11.15 -34.79 -3.38
CA PHE A 292 -11.90 -35.39 -4.49
C PHE A 292 -13.34 -35.75 -4.10
N MET A 293 -13.55 -36.31 -2.89
CA MET A 293 -14.91 -36.63 -2.41
C MET A 293 -15.77 -35.38 -2.24
N LEU A 294 -15.20 -34.26 -1.76
CA LEU A 294 -15.92 -32.98 -1.63
C LEU A 294 -16.27 -32.40 -3.00
N ALA A 295 -15.35 -32.51 -3.98
CA ALA A 295 -15.58 -32.06 -5.35
C ALA A 295 -16.58 -32.95 -6.13
N SER A 296 -16.81 -34.20 -5.70
CA SER A 296 -17.63 -35.18 -6.41
C SER A 296 -19.15 -34.97 -6.24
N THR A 297 -19.72 -34.09 -7.07
CA THR A 297 -21.17 -33.79 -7.18
C THR A 297 -21.90 -34.75 -8.14
N GLY A 298 -23.23 -34.59 -8.29
CA GLY A 298 -24.02 -35.17 -9.39
C GLY A 298 -24.48 -36.61 -9.21
N ALA A 299 -25.32 -36.90 -8.20
CA ALA A 299 -26.03 -38.18 -8.16
C ALA A 299 -27.01 -38.29 -9.35
N PRO A 300 -27.35 -39.51 -9.84
CA PRO A 300 -28.14 -39.68 -11.07
C PRO A 300 -29.58 -39.11 -11.07
N LYS A 301 -30.04 -38.47 -9.99
CA LYS A 301 -31.38 -37.88 -9.78
C LYS A 301 -31.36 -36.92 -8.58
N ASP A 302 -30.77 -35.74 -8.69
CA ASP A 302 -30.95 -34.68 -7.69
C ASP A 302 -31.65 -33.51 -8.37
N ASP A 303 -32.89 -33.24 -7.97
CA ASP A 303 -33.71 -32.09 -8.41
C ASP A 303 -33.48 -30.84 -7.52
N ASP A 304 -32.60 -30.92 -6.50
CA ASP A 304 -32.50 -29.94 -5.41
C ASP A 304 -31.40 -28.85 -5.58
N ASP A 305 -30.64 -28.84 -6.69
CA ASP A 305 -29.56 -27.87 -6.96
C ASP A 305 -29.90 -26.92 -8.14
N TYR A 306 -31.16 -26.82 -8.56
CA TYR A 306 -31.57 -26.08 -9.76
C TYR A 306 -32.52 -24.92 -9.44
N ASP A 307 -32.16 -23.70 -9.86
CA ASP A 307 -33.09 -22.58 -9.93
C ASP A 307 -34.16 -22.86 -11.01
N GLU A 308 -35.42 -22.53 -10.74
CA GLU A 308 -36.59 -22.88 -11.57
C GLU A 308 -36.57 -22.29 -13.01
N GLU A 309 -35.59 -21.46 -13.38
CA GLU A 309 -35.49 -20.80 -14.69
C GLU A 309 -34.85 -21.68 -15.80
N ASP A 310 -34.30 -22.87 -15.50
CA ASP A 310 -33.40 -23.64 -16.41
C ASP A 310 -33.97 -24.91 -17.08
N GLU A 311 -35.25 -25.25 -16.92
CA GLU A 311 -35.79 -26.55 -17.35
C GLU A 311 -35.70 -26.85 -18.86
N GLU A 312 -35.78 -25.84 -19.73
CA GLU A 312 -35.66 -26.01 -21.20
C GLU A 312 -34.21 -26.13 -21.65
N ASP A 313 -33.29 -25.36 -21.05
CA ASP A 313 -31.87 -25.40 -21.36
C ASP A 313 -31.21 -26.70 -20.84
N ILE A 314 -31.71 -27.26 -19.74
CA ILE A 314 -31.36 -28.61 -19.27
C ILE A 314 -31.82 -29.69 -20.25
N LYS A 315 -33.03 -29.55 -20.84
CA LYS A 315 -33.51 -30.50 -21.87
C LYS A 315 -32.71 -30.40 -23.16
N ALA A 316 -32.18 -29.21 -23.48
CA ALA A 316 -31.23 -29.02 -24.58
C ALA A 316 -29.86 -29.65 -24.26
N ASP A 317 -29.35 -29.47 -23.04
CA ASP A 317 -28.12 -30.09 -22.52
C ASP A 317 -28.21 -31.62 -22.57
N GLN A 318 -29.31 -32.22 -22.08
CA GLN A 318 -29.56 -33.66 -22.09
C GLN A 318 -29.78 -34.24 -23.51
N LYS A 319 -30.21 -33.43 -24.49
CA LYS A 319 -30.37 -33.81 -25.90
C LYS A 319 -29.09 -33.69 -26.72
N SER A 320 -28.04 -33.08 -26.18
CA SER A 320 -26.73 -32.97 -26.83
C SER A 320 -26.20 -34.34 -27.27
N SER A 321 -25.75 -34.44 -28.51
CA SER A 321 -25.30 -35.69 -29.15
C SER A 321 -23.97 -36.23 -28.60
N ASN A 322 -23.21 -35.44 -27.82
CA ASN A 322 -21.87 -35.75 -27.34
C ASN A 322 -21.72 -35.49 -25.83
N THR A 323 -22.24 -36.39 -25.00
CA THR A 323 -21.99 -36.36 -23.54
C THR A 323 -20.57 -36.86 -23.21
N PHE A 324 -19.89 -36.24 -22.23
CA PHE A 324 -18.55 -36.68 -21.80
C PHE A 324 -18.60 -37.94 -20.92
N GLU A 325 -19.78 -38.27 -20.40
CA GLU A 325 -20.09 -39.39 -19.52
C GLU A 325 -19.41 -40.69 -19.95
N PRO A 326 -19.50 -41.17 -21.20
CA PRO A 326 -18.92 -42.45 -21.60
C PRO A 326 -17.38 -42.44 -21.53
N LEU A 327 -16.75 -41.28 -21.80
CA LEU A 327 -15.30 -41.10 -21.76
C LEU A 327 -14.81 -41.07 -20.32
N VAL A 328 -15.45 -40.25 -19.47
CA VAL A 328 -15.09 -40.12 -18.06
C VAL A 328 -15.37 -41.43 -17.30
N ASN A 329 -16.44 -42.16 -17.63
CA ASN A 329 -16.70 -43.49 -17.05
C ASN A 329 -15.57 -44.49 -17.32
N ARG A 330 -14.89 -44.38 -18.48
CA ARG A 330 -13.73 -45.22 -18.83
C ARG A 330 -12.44 -44.74 -18.15
N MET A 331 -12.28 -43.43 -17.95
CA MET A 331 -11.20 -42.87 -17.14
C MET A 331 -11.25 -43.40 -15.70
N TYR A 332 -12.43 -43.49 -15.10
CA TYR A 332 -12.65 -44.00 -13.74
C TYR A 332 -13.06 -45.47 -13.69
N ALA A 333 -12.72 -46.25 -14.73
CA ALA A 333 -13.18 -47.64 -14.86
C ALA A 333 -12.90 -48.47 -13.59
N GLY A 334 -13.97 -49.02 -13.01
CA GLY A 334 -13.89 -49.90 -11.84
C GLY A 334 -14.16 -49.24 -10.48
N ILE A 335 -14.51 -47.94 -10.43
CA ILE A 335 -14.95 -47.25 -9.21
C ILE A 335 -16.19 -46.38 -9.42
N THR A 336 -16.94 -46.14 -8.35
CA THR A 336 -17.99 -45.11 -8.32
C THR A 336 -17.35 -43.77 -7.94
N TYR A 337 -17.40 -42.79 -8.83
CA TYR A 337 -16.69 -41.52 -8.67
C TYR A 337 -17.63 -40.30 -8.62
N ARG A 338 -18.92 -40.44 -8.95
CA ARG A 338 -19.93 -39.37 -8.91
C ARG A 338 -20.76 -39.45 -7.63
N GLY A 339 -21.23 -38.29 -7.14
CA GLY A 339 -22.14 -38.19 -6.01
C GLY A 339 -21.55 -38.62 -4.66
N LEU A 340 -20.23 -38.68 -4.52
CA LEU A 340 -19.58 -39.07 -3.25
C LEU A 340 -19.78 -38.02 -2.15
N GLN A 341 -19.96 -36.75 -2.53
CA GLN A 341 -20.21 -35.63 -1.63
C GLN A 341 -21.59 -35.71 -0.93
N LYS A 342 -22.58 -36.38 -1.53
CA LYS A 342 -23.99 -36.38 -1.08
C LYS A 342 -24.15 -36.84 0.38
N GLU A 343 -23.37 -37.83 0.78
CA GLU A 343 -23.38 -38.31 2.16
C GLU A 343 -22.65 -37.38 3.12
N LEU A 344 -21.71 -36.56 2.62
CA LEU A 344 -20.97 -35.56 3.39
C LEU A 344 -21.83 -34.31 3.65
N ARG A 345 -22.60 -33.82 2.67
CA ARG A 345 -23.53 -32.67 2.83
C ARG A 345 -24.56 -32.88 3.95
N LYS A 346 -24.88 -34.14 4.28
CA LYS A 346 -25.81 -34.50 5.36
C LYS A 346 -25.16 -34.49 6.75
N MET A 347 -23.84 -34.33 6.85
CA MET A 347 -23.12 -34.30 8.11
C MET A 347 -23.16 -32.89 8.74
N PRO A 348 -23.18 -32.77 10.07
CA PRO A 348 -22.98 -31.49 10.74
C PRO A 348 -21.64 -30.87 10.37
N TYR A 349 -21.62 -29.54 10.26
CA TYR A 349 -20.43 -28.73 9.93
C TYR A 349 -19.81 -29.00 8.55
N TYR A 350 -20.65 -29.36 7.56
CA TYR A 350 -20.19 -29.66 6.20
C TYR A 350 -19.35 -28.53 5.58
N GLU A 351 -19.80 -27.27 5.67
CA GLU A 351 -19.09 -26.11 5.13
C GLU A 351 -17.70 -25.95 5.78
N GLN A 352 -17.64 -26.02 7.12
CA GLN A 352 -16.38 -25.92 7.86
C GLN A 352 -15.43 -27.08 7.52
N MET A 353 -15.95 -28.30 7.36
CA MET A 353 -15.14 -29.43 6.91
C MET A 353 -14.56 -29.17 5.51
N SER A 354 -15.32 -28.56 4.61
CA SER A 354 -14.84 -28.18 3.28
C SER A 354 -13.72 -27.16 3.38
N ASP A 355 -13.92 -26.06 4.12
CA ASP A 355 -12.93 -25.00 4.34
C ASP A 355 -11.62 -25.54 4.95
N ILE A 356 -11.73 -26.45 5.92
CA ILE A 356 -10.58 -27.08 6.59
C ILE A 356 -9.82 -27.97 5.62
N ILE A 357 -10.51 -28.83 4.86
CA ILE A 357 -9.85 -29.75 3.92
C ILE A 357 -9.19 -28.99 2.77
N GLU A 358 -9.80 -27.91 2.28
CA GLU A 358 -9.19 -27.04 1.27
C GLU A 358 -7.93 -26.34 1.82
N ALA A 359 -8.00 -25.74 3.01
CA ALA A 359 -6.86 -25.09 3.65
C ALA A 359 -5.71 -26.07 3.93
N LEU A 360 -6.03 -27.27 4.42
CA LEU A 360 -5.06 -28.34 4.62
C LEU A 360 -4.46 -28.82 3.29
N SER A 361 -5.28 -28.91 2.23
CA SER A 361 -4.82 -29.35 0.91
C SER A 361 -3.81 -28.38 0.31
N TYR A 362 -3.97 -27.08 0.58
CA TYR A 362 -3.00 -26.05 0.23
C TYR A 362 -1.71 -26.19 1.06
N GLU A 363 -1.84 -26.25 2.40
CA GLU A 363 -0.71 -26.30 3.33
C GLU A 363 0.19 -27.52 3.06
N TYR A 364 -0.42 -28.71 3.06
CA TYR A 364 0.27 -29.99 2.96
C TYR A 364 0.38 -30.51 1.53
N LYS A 365 0.14 -29.67 0.50
CA LYS A 365 0.25 -30.07 -0.90
C LYS A 365 1.60 -30.75 -1.17
N ASP A 366 1.56 -32.01 -1.59
CA ASP A 366 2.70 -32.74 -2.14
C ASP A 366 2.54 -32.76 -3.67
N GLU A 367 3.30 -31.87 -4.32
CA GLU A 367 3.24 -31.67 -5.76
C GLU A 367 3.64 -32.94 -6.52
N ALA A 368 4.60 -33.72 -6.00
CA ALA A 368 5.05 -34.94 -6.64
C ALA A 368 3.94 -36.00 -6.64
N VAL A 369 3.20 -36.13 -5.53
CA VAL A 369 2.08 -37.07 -5.42
C VAL A 369 0.91 -36.64 -6.30
N TYR A 370 0.48 -35.37 -6.23
CA TYR A 370 -0.62 -34.85 -7.03
C TYR A 370 -0.33 -35.02 -8.52
N GLN A 371 0.79 -34.47 -9.01
CA GLN A 371 1.07 -34.43 -10.44
C GLN A 371 1.32 -35.83 -11.01
N ARG A 372 1.94 -36.73 -10.25
CA ARG A 372 2.09 -38.13 -10.68
C ARG A 372 0.73 -38.81 -10.85
N LEU A 373 -0.21 -38.64 -9.92
CA LEU A 373 -1.55 -39.19 -10.04
C LEU A 373 -2.33 -38.53 -11.19
N ALA A 374 -2.28 -37.21 -11.30
CA ALA A 374 -2.91 -36.44 -12.37
C ALA A 374 -2.45 -36.91 -13.75
N VAL A 375 -1.14 -37.01 -13.99
CA VAL A 375 -0.57 -37.52 -15.25
C VAL A 375 -1.10 -38.91 -15.58
N ASN A 376 -1.10 -39.83 -14.61
CA ASN A 376 -1.59 -41.19 -14.84
C ASN A 376 -3.08 -41.25 -15.17
N MET A 377 -3.90 -40.42 -14.51
CA MET A 377 -5.33 -40.29 -14.77
C MET A 377 -5.60 -39.69 -16.16
N LEU A 378 -4.88 -38.61 -16.53
CA LEU A 378 -5.02 -37.97 -17.84
C LEU A 378 -4.53 -38.90 -18.97
N LEU A 379 -3.47 -39.69 -18.77
CA LEU A 379 -3.01 -40.70 -19.72
C LEU A 379 -4.01 -41.85 -19.93
N GLN A 380 -4.94 -42.07 -18.99
CA GLN A 380 -6.02 -43.02 -19.17
C GLN A 380 -7.13 -42.46 -20.07
N LEU A 381 -7.35 -41.15 -20.02
CA LEU A 381 -8.35 -40.45 -20.81
C LEU A 381 -7.85 -40.16 -22.22
N LEU A 382 -6.60 -39.73 -22.37
CA LEU A 382 -6.04 -39.21 -23.62
C LEU A 382 -6.24 -40.14 -24.85
N PRO A 383 -6.01 -41.47 -24.79
CA PRO A 383 -6.23 -42.37 -25.93
C PRO A 383 -7.70 -42.51 -26.34
N LEU A 384 -8.63 -42.04 -25.51
CA LEU A 384 -10.07 -42.05 -25.79
C LEU A 384 -10.53 -40.79 -26.52
N LEU A 385 -9.68 -39.77 -26.58
CA LEU A 385 -10.00 -38.46 -27.13
C LEU A 385 -9.57 -38.32 -28.59
N ASN A 386 -10.31 -37.48 -29.31
CA ASN A 386 -10.01 -37.00 -30.65
C ASN A 386 -10.63 -35.61 -30.82
N THR A 387 -10.35 -34.97 -31.95
CA THR A 387 -10.81 -33.59 -32.24
C THR A 387 -12.33 -33.42 -32.28
N LYS A 388 -13.11 -34.51 -32.35
CA LYS A 388 -14.59 -34.45 -32.39
C LYS A 388 -15.24 -34.66 -31.02
N ASN A 389 -14.69 -35.53 -30.17
CA ASN A 389 -15.31 -35.90 -28.89
C ASN A 389 -14.74 -35.14 -27.68
N ILE A 390 -13.75 -34.28 -27.90
CA ILE A 390 -13.16 -33.42 -26.87
C ILE A 390 -14.01 -32.18 -26.57
N PHE A 391 -14.99 -31.89 -27.44
CA PHE A 391 -15.96 -30.81 -27.29
C PHE A 391 -17.38 -31.36 -27.15
N ARG A 392 -18.18 -30.70 -26.32
CA ARG A 392 -19.63 -30.85 -26.23
C ARG A 392 -20.25 -29.56 -26.75
N GLN A 393 -21.25 -29.67 -27.62
CA GLN A 393 -21.95 -28.53 -28.19
C GLN A 393 -23.44 -28.65 -27.90
N TYR A 394 -24.06 -27.53 -27.52
CA TYR A 394 -25.50 -27.39 -27.35
C TYR A 394 -25.91 -25.92 -27.50
N THR A 395 -27.19 -25.69 -27.74
CA THR A 395 -27.76 -24.35 -27.88
C THR A 395 -28.46 -23.98 -26.59
N ASN A 396 -28.04 -22.88 -25.96
CA ASN A 396 -28.72 -22.26 -24.82
C ASN A 396 -29.64 -21.15 -25.36
N LYS A 397 -30.94 -21.21 -25.04
CA LYS A 397 -31.94 -20.24 -25.53
C LYS A 397 -32.04 -18.99 -24.66
N HIS A 398 -31.53 -19.04 -23.45
CA HIS A 398 -31.56 -17.98 -22.45
C HIS A 398 -30.14 -17.61 -21.99
N ALA A 399 -29.19 -17.53 -22.93
CA ALA A 399 -27.84 -17.09 -22.64
C ALA A 399 -27.78 -15.56 -22.61
N TRP A 400 -27.08 -14.98 -21.64
CA TRP A 400 -26.79 -13.55 -21.63
C TRP A 400 -25.87 -13.20 -22.80
N LEU A 401 -26.42 -12.54 -23.82
CA LEU A 401 -25.69 -12.05 -24.98
C LEU A 401 -25.06 -10.70 -24.62
N ARG A 402 -23.84 -10.74 -24.08
CA ARG A 402 -23.12 -9.56 -23.57
C ARG A 402 -23.08 -8.39 -24.57
N ASP A 403 -22.97 -8.68 -25.86
CA ASP A 403 -22.91 -7.66 -26.92
C ASP A 403 -24.24 -6.96 -27.18
N LYS A 404 -25.36 -7.66 -26.90
CA LYS A 404 -26.73 -7.15 -27.09
C LYS A 404 -27.39 -6.72 -25.79
N LEU A 405 -26.73 -6.98 -24.65
CA LEU A 405 -27.26 -6.73 -23.29
C LEU A 405 -28.67 -7.32 -23.10
N GLU A 406 -28.93 -8.48 -23.69
CA GLU A 406 -30.20 -9.19 -23.63
C GLU A 406 -29.97 -10.70 -23.49
N TYR A 407 -31.01 -11.42 -23.09
CA TYR A 407 -31.01 -12.88 -23.15
C TYR A 407 -31.43 -13.36 -24.53
N GLY A 408 -30.72 -14.33 -25.08
CA GLY A 408 -31.05 -14.91 -26.37
C GLY A 408 -30.34 -16.23 -26.64
N GLU A 409 -30.55 -16.73 -27.87
CA GLU A 409 -30.02 -18.01 -28.31
C GLU A 409 -28.52 -17.91 -28.60
N LYS A 410 -27.70 -18.70 -27.89
CA LYS A 410 -26.24 -18.81 -28.08
C LYS A 410 -25.85 -20.28 -28.19
N GLU A 411 -25.01 -20.60 -29.17
CA GLU A 411 -24.34 -21.89 -29.24
C GLU A 411 -23.19 -21.91 -28.23
N ILE A 412 -23.21 -22.88 -27.31
CA ILE A 412 -22.19 -23.07 -26.28
C ILE A 412 -21.30 -24.25 -26.69
N VAL A 413 -20.00 -23.99 -26.77
CA VAL A 413 -18.98 -25.03 -27.01
C VAL A 413 -18.20 -25.27 -25.74
N TYR A 414 -18.38 -26.44 -25.15
CA TYR A 414 -17.85 -26.79 -23.84
C TYR A 414 -16.73 -27.84 -23.99
N PRO A 415 -15.46 -27.51 -23.69
CA PRO A 415 -14.37 -28.47 -23.80
C PRO A 415 -14.35 -29.45 -22.63
N ILE A 416 -13.77 -30.65 -22.84
CA ILE A 416 -13.68 -31.68 -21.79
C ILE A 416 -12.90 -31.21 -20.55
N HIS A 417 -12.07 -30.19 -20.70
CA HIS A 417 -11.31 -29.56 -19.62
C HIS A 417 -12.19 -28.95 -18.53
N ASN A 418 -13.38 -28.47 -18.90
CA ASN A 418 -14.35 -27.91 -17.96
C ASN A 418 -15.17 -28.99 -17.26
N ASN A 419 -15.09 -30.26 -17.71
CA ASN A 419 -15.71 -31.36 -16.97
C ASN A 419 -15.06 -31.44 -15.58
N LYS A 420 -15.85 -31.27 -14.53
CA LYS A 420 -15.38 -31.22 -13.13
C LYS A 420 -14.44 -32.35 -12.72
N PHE A 421 -14.66 -33.56 -13.23
CA PHE A 421 -13.84 -34.74 -12.89
C PHE A 421 -12.54 -34.83 -13.69
N VAL A 422 -12.45 -34.14 -14.82
CA VAL A 422 -11.21 -33.97 -15.58
C VAL A 422 -10.45 -32.75 -15.05
N ASN A 423 -11.16 -31.65 -14.81
CA ASN A 423 -10.63 -30.41 -14.24
C ASN A 423 -9.90 -30.61 -12.91
N PHE A 424 -10.40 -31.51 -12.04
CA PHE A 424 -9.74 -31.88 -10.79
C PHE A 424 -8.28 -32.37 -10.98
N TRP A 425 -7.94 -32.93 -12.15
CA TRP A 425 -6.58 -33.41 -12.48
C TRP A 425 -5.78 -32.41 -13.32
N LEU A 426 -6.32 -31.21 -13.54
CA LEU A 426 -5.68 -30.14 -14.29
C LEU A 426 -5.17 -29.01 -13.37
N GLU A 427 -5.17 -29.19 -12.05
CA GLU A 427 -4.60 -28.18 -11.15
C GLU A 427 -3.12 -27.95 -11.47
N MET A 428 -2.76 -26.68 -11.39
CA MET A 428 -1.42 -26.20 -11.67
C MET A 428 -0.52 -26.41 -10.45
N PRO A 429 0.80 -26.55 -10.67
CA PRO A 429 1.72 -26.73 -9.57
C PRO A 429 1.85 -25.47 -8.72
N GLN A 430 1.91 -25.67 -7.40
CA GLN A 430 2.10 -24.61 -6.42
C GLN A 430 3.46 -24.71 -5.73
N LYS A 431 4.14 -25.86 -5.86
CA LYS A 431 5.47 -26.12 -5.29
C LYS A 431 6.39 -26.73 -6.34
N PRO A 432 7.73 -26.63 -6.18
CA PRO A 432 8.67 -27.19 -7.15
C PRO A 432 8.53 -28.71 -7.29
N MET A 433 8.71 -29.20 -8.52
CA MET A 433 8.75 -30.64 -8.84
C MET A 433 10.02 -31.02 -9.60
N SER A 434 10.39 -32.30 -9.60
CA SER A 434 11.53 -32.84 -10.36
C SER A 434 11.33 -32.71 -11.87
N ASP A 435 12.42 -32.58 -12.63
CA ASP A 435 12.37 -32.46 -14.09
C ASP A 435 11.71 -33.66 -14.78
N ASP A 436 11.96 -34.90 -14.32
CA ASP A 436 11.31 -36.10 -14.87
C ASP A 436 9.78 -36.06 -14.76
N LEU A 437 9.27 -35.60 -13.61
CA LEU A 437 7.83 -35.45 -13.40
C LEU A 437 7.27 -34.27 -14.21
N PHE A 438 8.01 -33.16 -14.29
CA PHE A 438 7.64 -32.02 -15.10
C PHE A 438 7.52 -32.37 -16.59
N ILE A 439 8.47 -33.15 -17.14
CA ILE A 439 8.42 -33.61 -18.54
C ILE A 439 7.09 -34.34 -18.81
N ARG A 440 6.68 -35.22 -17.91
CA ARG A 440 5.41 -35.96 -18.06
C ARG A 440 4.18 -35.07 -17.87
N TYR A 441 4.21 -34.19 -16.86
CA TYR A 441 3.19 -33.17 -16.59
C TYR A 441 2.92 -32.31 -17.83
N PHE A 442 3.97 -31.75 -18.42
CA PHE A 442 3.90 -30.85 -19.55
C PHE A 442 3.43 -31.61 -20.79
N THR A 443 4.01 -32.79 -21.06
CA THR A 443 3.71 -33.57 -22.26
C THR A 443 2.24 -33.99 -22.33
N VAL A 444 1.64 -34.51 -21.26
CA VAL A 444 0.22 -34.95 -21.28
C VAL A 444 -0.73 -33.77 -21.44
N ARG A 445 -0.45 -32.64 -20.77
CA ARG A 445 -1.27 -31.41 -20.86
C ARG A 445 -1.13 -30.74 -22.21
N TYR A 446 0.07 -30.69 -22.78
CA TYR A 446 0.29 -30.16 -24.11
C TYR A 446 -0.40 -31.02 -25.17
N GLN A 447 -0.44 -32.35 -25.02
CA GLN A 447 -1.20 -33.22 -25.92
C GLN A 447 -2.72 -32.93 -25.86
N LEU A 448 -3.27 -32.73 -24.66
CA LEU A 448 -4.67 -32.30 -24.50
C LEU A 448 -4.91 -30.92 -25.12
N TYR A 449 -4.01 -29.97 -24.87
CA TYR A 449 -4.04 -28.62 -25.41
C TYR A 449 -3.98 -28.62 -26.94
N LYS A 450 -3.11 -29.44 -27.55
CA LYS A 450 -3.05 -29.63 -29.00
C LYS A 450 -4.34 -30.25 -29.57
N LEU A 451 -4.93 -31.22 -28.87
CA LEU A 451 -6.19 -31.86 -29.30
C LEU A 451 -7.39 -30.90 -29.29
N THR A 452 -7.41 -29.89 -28.41
CA THR A 452 -8.41 -28.81 -28.42
C THR A 452 -8.04 -27.68 -29.37
N ASN A 453 -7.14 -27.91 -30.33
CA ASN A 453 -6.62 -26.87 -31.21
C ASN A 453 -6.08 -25.66 -30.44
N TYR A 454 -5.33 -25.91 -29.36
CA TYR A 454 -4.75 -24.89 -28.49
C TYR A 454 -5.80 -23.95 -27.86
N MET A 455 -7.00 -24.49 -27.63
CA MET A 455 -8.20 -23.77 -27.18
C MET A 455 -8.76 -22.74 -28.19
N GLU A 456 -8.31 -22.78 -29.44
CA GLU A 456 -8.86 -21.95 -30.52
C GLU A 456 -10.01 -22.70 -31.21
N HIS A 457 -11.24 -22.22 -31.05
CA HIS A 457 -12.44 -22.81 -31.65
C HIS A 457 -13.40 -21.73 -32.16
N THR A 458 -14.20 -22.06 -33.18
CA THR A 458 -15.26 -21.19 -33.70
C THR A 458 -16.57 -21.98 -33.76
N PRO A 459 -17.64 -21.61 -33.01
CA PRO A 459 -17.70 -20.47 -32.07
C PRO A 459 -16.79 -20.65 -30.84
N GLU A 460 -16.54 -19.56 -30.12
CA GLU A 460 -15.62 -19.52 -28.97
C GLU A 460 -16.02 -20.54 -27.88
N LEU A 461 -15.02 -21.06 -27.18
CA LEU A 461 -15.23 -21.97 -26.06
C LEU A 461 -15.84 -21.21 -24.87
N GLU A 462 -16.74 -21.88 -24.14
CA GLU A 462 -17.21 -21.41 -22.84
C GLU A 462 -16.02 -21.22 -21.89
N GLU A 463 -16.04 -20.17 -21.06
CA GLU A 463 -14.89 -19.73 -20.23
C GLU A 463 -14.10 -20.91 -19.66
N THR A 464 -12.85 -21.04 -20.10
CA THR A 464 -11.95 -22.15 -19.79
C THR A 464 -10.62 -21.57 -19.36
N ASP A 465 -10.17 -21.84 -18.14
CA ASP A 465 -8.85 -21.41 -17.67
C ASP A 465 -7.72 -22.04 -18.50
N SER A 466 -6.60 -21.33 -18.65
CA SER A 466 -5.40 -21.92 -19.29
C SER A 466 -4.69 -22.86 -18.31
N TYR A 467 -4.49 -24.12 -18.72
CA TYR A 467 -3.85 -25.17 -17.90
C TYR A 467 -2.36 -25.37 -18.21
N LEU A 468 -1.75 -24.44 -18.96
CA LEU A 468 -0.29 -24.34 -19.16
C LEU A 468 0.13 -22.86 -19.06
N HIS A 469 1.11 -22.57 -18.22
CA HIS A 469 1.64 -21.22 -18.04
C HIS A 469 2.86 -20.95 -18.89
N ALA A 470 3.14 -19.67 -19.14
CA ALA A 470 4.32 -19.20 -19.84
C ALA A 470 5.63 -19.77 -19.26
N THR A 471 5.64 -19.99 -17.95
CA THR A 471 6.75 -20.58 -17.19
C THR A 471 6.91 -22.07 -17.45
N ASP A 472 5.83 -22.80 -17.73
CA ASP A 472 5.88 -24.19 -18.21
C ASP A 472 6.54 -24.26 -19.58
N PHE A 473 6.16 -23.40 -20.52
CA PHE A 473 6.82 -23.33 -21.83
C PHE A 473 8.29 -22.95 -21.72
N ALA A 474 8.63 -22.00 -20.84
CA ALA A 474 10.01 -21.63 -20.60
C ALA A 474 10.84 -22.81 -20.05
N ARG A 475 10.32 -23.53 -19.04
CA ARG A 475 10.97 -24.71 -18.47
C ARG A 475 11.06 -25.86 -19.48
N ALA A 476 10.03 -26.10 -20.27
CA ALA A 476 10.02 -27.14 -21.31
C ALA A 476 11.06 -26.86 -22.40
N TRP A 477 11.23 -25.60 -22.81
CA TRP A 477 12.27 -25.19 -23.74
C TRP A 477 13.67 -25.35 -23.14
N MET A 478 13.88 -24.94 -21.88
CA MET A 478 15.17 -25.12 -21.19
C MET A 478 15.58 -26.59 -21.04
N LEU A 479 14.60 -27.50 -20.91
CA LEU A 479 14.80 -28.95 -20.87
C LEU A 479 14.89 -29.60 -22.27
N GLY A 480 14.77 -28.82 -23.35
CA GLY A 480 14.84 -29.31 -24.73
C GLY A 480 13.63 -30.14 -25.17
N ILE A 481 12.49 -30.01 -24.50
CA ILE A 481 11.24 -30.74 -24.82
C ILE A 481 10.54 -30.13 -26.04
N ILE A 482 10.62 -28.81 -26.18
CA ILE A 482 10.01 -28.06 -27.29
C ILE A 482 11.05 -27.16 -27.97
N PRO A 483 10.91 -26.90 -29.28
CA PRO A 483 11.80 -26.00 -29.99
C PRO A 483 11.51 -24.53 -29.68
N THR A 484 12.47 -23.67 -29.98
CA THR A 484 12.36 -22.21 -29.82
C THR A 484 11.15 -21.62 -30.55
N GLU A 485 10.84 -22.11 -31.76
CA GLU A 485 9.70 -21.64 -32.54
C GLU A 485 8.35 -21.84 -31.84
N GLU A 486 8.20 -22.94 -31.09
CA GLU A 486 6.97 -23.22 -30.35
C GLU A 486 6.73 -22.24 -29.21
N VAL A 487 7.81 -21.79 -28.54
CA VAL A 487 7.73 -20.74 -27.54
C VAL A 487 7.23 -19.44 -28.18
N TYR A 488 7.80 -19.04 -29.33
CA TYR A 488 7.34 -17.84 -30.02
C TYR A 488 5.88 -17.94 -30.45
N ARG A 489 5.45 -19.11 -30.91
CA ARG A 489 4.06 -19.37 -31.29
C ARG A 489 3.11 -19.25 -30.10
N GLU A 490 3.43 -19.85 -28.95
CA GLU A 490 2.61 -19.71 -27.74
C GLU A 490 2.53 -18.26 -27.25
N MET A 491 3.63 -17.52 -27.33
CA MET A 491 3.74 -16.18 -26.76
C MET A 491 3.21 -15.07 -27.68
N MET A 492 3.03 -15.34 -28.98
CA MET A 492 2.58 -14.32 -29.93
C MET A 492 1.45 -14.74 -30.87
N GLY A 493 1.30 -16.03 -31.14
CA GLY A 493 0.42 -16.54 -32.20
C GLY A 493 -0.96 -17.02 -31.73
N ARG A 494 -1.13 -17.31 -30.43
CA ARG A 494 -2.30 -17.99 -29.89
C ARG A 494 -3.28 -17.04 -29.20
N ILE A 495 -4.53 -17.46 -29.05
CA ILE A 495 -5.53 -16.72 -28.28
C ILE A 495 -5.10 -16.44 -26.82
N SER A 496 -4.33 -17.36 -26.22
CA SER A 496 -3.77 -17.24 -24.86
C SER A 496 -2.54 -16.32 -24.76
N SER A 497 -1.92 -15.96 -25.89
CA SER A 497 -0.64 -15.24 -25.93
C SER A 497 -0.59 -13.97 -25.07
N PRO A 498 -1.63 -13.09 -25.03
CA PRO A 498 -1.61 -11.91 -24.16
C PRO A 498 -1.38 -12.26 -22.68
N ALA A 499 -2.09 -13.27 -22.16
CA ALA A 499 -1.94 -13.71 -20.78
C ALA A 499 -0.55 -14.31 -20.52
N GLN A 500 0.01 -15.04 -21.50
CA GLN A 500 1.36 -15.62 -21.37
C GLN A 500 2.44 -14.54 -21.33
N ILE A 501 2.32 -13.51 -22.16
CA ILE A 501 3.24 -12.35 -22.20
C ILE A 501 3.22 -11.59 -20.88
N LYS A 502 2.02 -11.34 -20.33
CA LYS A 502 1.86 -10.71 -19.02
C LYS A 502 2.61 -11.50 -17.94
N ALA A 503 2.38 -12.81 -17.90
CA ALA A 503 2.97 -13.69 -16.90
C ALA A 503 4.51 -13.69 -17.01
N ILE A 504 5.05 -13.89 -18.21
CA ILE A 504 6.50 -14.04 -18.37
C ILE A 504 7.28 -12.74 -18.17
N THR A 505 6.75 -11.60 -18.62
CA THR A 505 7.40 -10.29 -18.38
C THR A 505 7.37 -9.90 -16.91
N THR A 506 6.36 -10.37 -16.17
CA THR A 506 6.28 -10.23 -14.71
C THR A 506 7.30 -11.12 -14.01
N VAL A 507 7.33 -12.42 -14.32
CA VAL A 507 8.23 -13.41 -13.67
C VAL A 507 9.70 -13.07 -13.88
N LEU A 508 10.07 -12.59 -15.07
CA LEU A 508 11.46 -12.25 -15.38
C LEU A 508 11.91 -10.94 -14.72
N ASN A 509 11.05 -10.17 -14.07
CA ASN A 509 11.50 -8.96 -13.41
C ASN A 509 12.04 -9.26 -11.99
N ASP A 510 13.35 -9.11 -11.82
CA ASP A 510 14.05 -9.36 -10.56
C ASP A 510 13.61 -8.45 -9.40
N ASN A 511 12.90 -7.36 -9.71
CA ASN A 511 12.38 -6.39 -8.73
C ASN A 511 10.97 -6.70 -8.22
N VAL A 512 10.29 -7.77 -8.68
CA VAL A 512 8.94 -8.12 -8.20
C VAL A 512 9.02 -8.66 -6.77
N ARG A 513 8.94 -7.74 -5.80
CA ARG A 513 8.79 -8.02 -4.37
C ARG A 513 7.34 -7.77 -3.93
N PHE A 514 6.38 -8.50 -4.49
CA PHE A 514 5.04 -8.61 -3.90
C PHE A 514 4.84 -10.03 -3.37
N ASN A 515 4.50 -10.18 -2.08
CA ASN A 515 4.33 -11.49 -1.44
C ASN A 515 3.29 -12.37 -2.15
N LYS A 516 2.18 -11.80 -2.66
CA LYS A 516 1.13 -12.56 -3.35
C LYS A 516 1.56 -13.13 -4.70
N GLU A 517 2.37 -12.42 -5.48
CA GLU A 517 2.87 -12.95 -6.76
C GLU A 517 4.00 -13.96 -6.57
N LYS A 518 4.80 -13.83 -5.50
CA LYS A 518 5.78 -14.85 -5.12
C LYS A 518 5.13 -16.20 -4.80
N GLU A 519 3.95 -16.21 -4.19
CA GLU A 519 3.18 -17.44 -3.95
C GLU A 519 2.67 -18.06 -5.25
N ARG A 520 2.22 -17.23 -6.21
CA ARG A 520 1.70 -17.69 -7.51
C ARG A 520 2.75 -18.40 -8.38
N TYR A 521 4.03 -18.06 -8.20
CA TYR A 521 5.16 -18.65 -8.94
C TYR A 521 6.15 -19.39 -8.01
N ALA A 522 5.66 -19.85 -6.85
CA ALA A 522 6.51 -20.55 -5.88
C ALA A 522 7.07 -21.87 -6.44
N ASP A 523 6.37 -22.48 -7.40
CA ASP A 523 6.76 -23.71 -8.08
C ASP A 523 8.04 -23.59 -8.91
N ILE A 524 8.33 -22.39 -9.42
CA ILE A 524 9.52 -22.09 -10.22
C ILE A 524 10.59 -21.29 -9.46
N LYS A 525 10.43 -21.08 -8.15
CA LYS A 525 11.35 -20.26 -7.33
C LYS A 525 12.83 -20.66 -7.44
N ASN A 526 13.11 -21.93 -7.74
CA ASN A 526 14.47 -22.47 -7.87
C ASN A 526 14.93 -22.64 -9.33
N VAL A 527 14.17 -22.16 -10.31
CA VAL A 527 14.50 -22.28 -11.73
C VAL A 527 15.23 -21.02 -12.19
N ASP A 528 16.44 -21.19 -12.74
CA ASP A 528 17.19 -20.08 -13.33
C ASP A 528 16.74 -19.79 -14.76
N PHE A 529 15.89 -18.79 -14.94
CA PHE A 529 15.41 -18.34 -16.26
C PHE A 529 16.41 -17.43 -17.01
N SER A 530 17.66 -17.29 -16.56
CA SER A 530 18.67 -16.42 -17.20
C SER A 530 18.80 -16.65 -18.70
N LEU A 531 18.85 -17.91 -19.15
CA LEU A 531 18.91 -18.28 -20.57
C LEU A 531 17.65 -17.86 -21.35
N PHE A 532 16.48 -18.02 -20.73
CA PHE A 532 15.18 -17.70 -21.34
C PHE A 532 14.97 -16.19 -21.50
N ARG A 533 15.61 -15.34 -20.70
CA ARG A 533 15.52 -13.87 -20.83
C ARG A 533 15.85 -13.38 -22.23
N SER A 534 16.88 -13.94 -22.84
CA SER A 534 17.29 -13.58 -24.20
C SER A 534 16.20 -13.90 -25.24
N LEU A 535 15.44 -14.97 -25.01
CA LEU A 535 14.35 -15.40 -25.87
C LEU A 535 13.11 -14.54 -25.68
N ALA A 536 12.73 -14.30 -24.41
CA ALA A 536 11.65 -13.39 -24.05
C ALA A 536 11.89 -11.97 -24.59
N GLN A 537 13.14 -11.48 -24.50
CA GLN A 537 13.48 -10.16 -25.01
C GLN A 537 13.25 -10.05 -26.53
N LYS A 538 13.57 -11.09 -27.32
CA LYS A 538 13.28 -11.09 -28.76
C LYS A 538 11.78 -10.98 -29.07
N ILE A 539 10.94 -11.61 -28.25
CA ILE A 539 9.47 -11.50 -28.37
C ILE A 539 9.03 -10.06 -28.08
N VAL A 540 9.48 -9.50 -26.96
CA VAL A 540 9.18 -8.12 -26.56
C VAL A 540 9.65 -7.13 -27.63
N ASP A 541 10.88 -7.28 -28.12
CA ASP A 541 11.45 -6.42 -29.17
C ASP A 541 10.60 -6.48 -30.45
N ARG A 542 10.13 -7.67 -30.85
CA ARG A 542 9.26 -7.83 -32.03
C ARG A 542 7.89 -7.20 -31.84
N ILE A 543 7.28 -7.35 -30.65
CA ILE A 543 6.01 -6.69 -30.32
C ILE A 543 6.19 -5.16 -30.41
N LEU A 544 7.23 -4.61 -29.78
CA LEU A 544 7.53 -3.17 -29.79
C LEU A 544 7.86 -2.66 -31.20
N GLU A 545 8.61 -3.43 -31.99
CA GLU A 545 8.98 -3.08 -33.36
C GLU A 545 7.75 -2.86 -34.26
N ILE A 546 6.70 -3.67 -34.07
CA ILE A 546 5.43 -3.57 -34.80
C ILE A 546 4.58 -2.43 -34.21
N GLU A 547 4.40 -2.44 -32.89
CA GLU A 547 3.42 -1.60 -32.19
C GLU A 547 3.84 -0.13 -32.12
N LEU A 548 5.11 0.18 -31.91
CA LEU A 548 5.59 1.57 -31.85
C LEU A 548 5.49 2.28 -33.22
N LYS A 549 5.33 1.51 -34.31
CA LYS A 549 5.11 2.01 -35.67
C LYS A 549 3.63 2.05 -36.07
N ARG A 550 2.67 1.81 -35.16
CA ARG A 550 1.22 1.78 -35.47
C ARG A 550 0.66 3.16 -35.85
N GLY A 551 -0.36 3.17 -36.72
CA GLY A 551 -1.21 4.34 -36.94
C GLY A 551 -2.32 4.37 -35.88
N ASP A 552 -3.51 4.85 -36.23
CA ASP A 552 -4.62 4.88 -35.27
C ASP A 552 -5.19 3.47 -35.06
N SER A 553 -5.23 2.67 -36.14
CA SER A 553 -5.71 1.31 -36.17
C SER A 553 -4.86 0.37 -35.31
N GLU A 554 -5.52 -0.64 -34.75
CA GLU A 554 -4.87 -1.72 -34.03
C GLU A 554 -3.99 -2.57 -34.96
N THR A 555 -2.84 -2.99 -34.47
CA THR A 555 -2.01 -4.02 -35.10
C THR A 555 -2.37 -5.41 -34.57
N GLN A 556 -1.88 -6.46 -35.24
CA GLN A 556 -2.05 -7.84 -34.81
C GLN A 556 -1.38 -8.17 -33.46
N VAL A 557 -0.54 -7.28 -32.91
CA VAL A 557 0.11 -7.45 -31.60
C VAL A 557 -0.39 -6.47 -30.54
N THR A 558 -1.44 -5.69 -30.82
CA THR A 558 -1.98 -4.68 -29.89
C THR A 558 -2.32 -5.28 -28.54
N SER A 559 -3.08 -6.38 -28.53
CA SER A 559 -3.45 -7.12 -27.31
C SER A 559 -2.24 -7.69 -26.57
N LEU A 560 -1.15 -8.03 -27.26
CA LEU A 560 0.10 -8.47 -26.63
C LEU A 560 0.82 -7.29 -25.98
N ALA A 561 0.86 -6.14 -26.65
CA ALA A 561 1.53 -4.94 -26.18
C ALA A 561 0.84 -4.33 -24.95
N GLU A 562 -0.48 -4.42 -24.87
CA GLU A 562 -1.26 -4.02 -23.68
C GLU A 562 -0.84 -4.78 -22.42
N GLU A 563 -0.47 -6.05 -22.58
CA GLU A 563 -0.14 -6.97 -21.51
C GLU A 563 1.36 -7.00 -21.14
N LEU A 564 2.21 -6.25 -21.85
CA LEU A 564 3.62 -6.10 -21.50
C LEU A 564 3.78 -5.38 -20.15
N SER A 565 4.05 -6.16 -19.11
CA SER A 565 4.09 -5.66 -17.72
C SER A 565 5.42 -5.00 -17.37
N TYR A 566 6.53 -5.48 -17.95
CA TYR A 566 7.85 -4.89 -17.78
C TYR A 566 8.63 -4.94 -19.10
N ILE A 567 9.14 -3.78 -19.52
CA ILE A 567 10.05 -3.62 -20.65
C ILE A 567 11.24 -2.75 -20.23
N TYR A 568 12.37 -2.87 -20.93
CA TYR A 568 13.62 -2.26 -20.47
C TYR A 568 14.31 -1.40 -21.54
N GLY A 569 15.11 -0.44 -21.07
CA GLY A 569 16.12 0.27 -21.87
C GLY A 569 15.76 1.70 -22.25
N ALA A 570 16.76 2.58 -22.27
CA ALA A 570 16.61 3.98 -22.67
C ALA A 570 16.19 4.14 -24.14
N ASP A 571 16.63 3.24 -25.03
CA ASP A 571 16.20 3.22 -26.43
C ASP A 571 14.69 3.01 -26.54
N THR A 572 14.15 1.98 -25.87
CA THR A 572 12.72 1.69 -25.81
C THR A 572 11.93 2.88 -25.27
N PHE A 573 12.41 3.49 -24.18
CA PHE A 573 11.80 4.68 -23.58
C PHE A 573 11.69 5.83 -24.59
N ILE A 574 12.76 6.11 -25.33
CA ILE A 574 12.76 7.20 -26.34
C ILE A 574 11.88 6.85 -27.54
N HIS A 575 11.89 5.61 -28.03
CA HIS A 575 11.02 5.19 -29.13
C HIS A 575 9.53 5.29 -28.77
N ILE A 576 9.14 4.98 -27.53
CA ILE A 576 7.76 5.19 -27.05
C ILE A 576 7.40 6.67 -27.09
N LEU A 577 8.29 7.55 -26.64
CA LEU A 577 8.05 9.00 -26.70
C LEU A 577 7.97 9.54 -28.13
N GLN A 578 8.76 8.99 -29.06
CA GLN A 578 8.64 9.31 -30.49
C GLN A 578 7.29 8.85 -31.05
N ALA A 579 6.83 7.66 -30.70
CA ALA A 579 5.53 7.13 -31.13
C ALA A 579 4.35 7.97 -30.62
N PHE A 580 4.47 8.54 -29.41
CA PHE A 580 3.52 9.52 -28.87
C PHE A 580 3.54 10.86 -29.64
N GLY A 581 4.71 11.31 -30.07
CA GLY A 581 4.90 12.66 -30.61
C GLY A 581 4.47 13.73 -29.60
N LYS A 582 3.43 14.52 -29.96
CA LYS A 582 2.92 15.63 -29.13
C LYS A 582 1.67 15.28 -28.30
N ASP A 583 1.24 14.02 -28.33
CA ASP A 583 0.04 13.61 -27.59
C ASP A 583 0.27 13.56 -26.09
N THR A 584 -0.77 13.79 -25.30
CA THR A 584 -0.70 13.70 -23.83
C THR A 584 -0.82 12.26 -23.36
N PHE A 585 -0.24 11.92 -22.21
CA PHE A 585 -0.43 10.61 -21.57
C PHE A 585 -1.83 10.45 -20.96
N ILE A 586 -2.33 9.21 -20.90
CA ILE A 586 -3.56 8.88 -20.17
C ILE A 586 -3.19 8.63 -18.71
N ARG A 587 -3.79 9.41 -17.80
CA ARG A 587 -3.43 9.44 -16.38
C ARG A 587 -3.92 8.22 -15.60
N ASP A 588 -5.06 7.68 -16.00
CA ASP A 588 -5.76 6.61 -15.30
C ASP A 588 -5.58 5.29 -16.07
N SER A 589 -5.03 4.29 -15.41
CA SER A 589 -4.77 2.97 -16.00
C SER A 589 -6.04 2.26 -16.43
N TYR A 590 -7.19 2.54 -15.81
CA TYR A 590 -8.47 1.97 -16.23
C TYR A 590 -8.88 2.40 -17.64
N ASN A 591 -8.35 3.52 -18.12
CA ASN A 591 -8.67 4.11 -19.43
C ASN A 591 -7.56 3.88 -20.47
N TRP A 592 -6.60 2.98 -20.21
CA TRP A 592 -5.55 2.69 -21.19
C TRP A 592 -6.17 2.01 -22.42
N GLY A 593 -6.78 0.82 -22.33
CA GLY A 593 -7.47 0.20 -23.47
C GLY A 593 -6.64 0.08 -24.76
N SER A 594 -7.29 -0.28 -25.87
CA SER A 594 -6.59 -0.64 -27.12
C SER A 594 -6.24 0.54 -28.04
N THR A 595 -6.67 1.75 -27.69
CA THR A 595 -6.30 2.96 -28.43
C THR A 595 -4.78 3.18 -28.42
N LYS A 596 -4.22 3.80 -29.47
CA LYS A 596 -2.76 4.03 -29.56
C LYS A 596 -2.21 4.75 -28.34
N ARG A 597 -2.90 5.80 -27.92
CA ARG A 597 -2.52 6.59 -26.76
C ARG A 597 -2.58 5.77 -25.47
N GLY A 598 -3.53 4.85 -25.40
CA GLY A 598 -3.70 3.85 -24.36
C GLY A 598 -2.51 2.92 -24.20
N VAL A 599 -2.26 2.12 -25.24
CA VAL A 599 -1.17 1.16 -25.27
C VAL A 599 0.18 1.84 -25.03
N LEU A 600 0.45 2.97 -25.68
CA LEU A 600 1.71 3.71 -25.44
C LEU A 600 1.82 4.22 -23.99
N SER A 601 0.71 4.57 -23.32
CA SER A 601 0.72 4.98 -21.91
C SER A 601 1.05 3.78 -21.01
N SER A 602 0.45 2.61 -21.28
CA SER A 602 0.78 1.36 -20.60
C SER A 602 2.26 1.01 -20.75
N LEU A 603 2.77 1.01 -22.00
CA LEU A 603 4.18 0.72 -22.30
C LEU A 603 5.15 1.71 -21.64
N LEU A 604 4.83 3.02 -21.66
CA LEU A 604 5.68 4.02 -21.03
C LEU A 604 5.76 3.81 -19.51
N HIS A 605 4.64 3.46 -18.88
CA HIS A 605 4.59 3.16 -17.45
C HIS A 605 5.37 1.87 -17.10
N ALA A 606 5.27 0.85 -17.95
CA ALA A 606 5.98 -0.44 -17.83
C ALA A 606 7.47 -0.38 -18.21
N CYS A 607 7.98 0.76 -18.72
CA CYS A 607 9.35 0.88 -19.18
C CYS A 607 10.31 1.24 -18.04
N HIS A 608 11.37 0.45 -17.85
CA HIS A 608 12.37 0.62 -16.81
C HIS A 608 13.79 0.81 -17.38
N PRO A 609 14.66 1.58 -16.71
CA PRO A 609 16.06 1.67 -17.11
C PRO A 609 16.79 0.34 -16.92
N LEU A 610 17.67 -0.01 -17.85
CA LEU A 610 18.63 -1.08 -17.67
C LEU A 610 19.73 -0.65 -16.68
N PRO A 611 20.37 -1.58 -15.95
CA PRO A 611 21.54 -1.25 -15.12
C PRO A 611 22.70 -0.59 -15.89
N THR A 612 22.77 -0.83 -17.20
CA THR A 612 23.76 -0.26 -18.12
C THR A 612 23.36 1.11 -18.69
N ASP A 613 22.12 1.56 -18.49
CA ASP A 613 21.69 2.86 -18.99
C ASP A 613 22.34 4.02 -18.22
N THR A 614 22.87 4.99 -18.97
CA THR A 614 23.53 6.18 -18.40
C THR A 614 22.80 7.44 -18.82
N SER A 615 22.95 8.50 -18.01
CA SER A 615 22.38 9.83 -18.33
C SER A 615 22.96 10.42 -19.62
N GLU A 616 24.20 10.08 -19.98
CA GLU A 616 24.82 10.50 -21.24
C GLU A 616 24.16 9.83 -22.44
N ASN A 617 23.88 8.53 -22.34
CA ASN A 617 23.18 7.79 -23.38
C ASN A 617 21.75 8.33 -23.58
N LEU A 618 21.01 8.51 -22.47
CA LEU A 618 19.65 9.06 -22.52
C LEU A 618 19.61 10.45 -23.17
N LYS A 619 20.56 11.33 -22.83
CA LYS A 619 20.68 12.67 -23.43
C LYS A 619 20.95 12.60 -24.94
N LYS A 620 21.84 11.69 -25.35
CA LYS A 620 22.19 11.49 -26.76
C LYS A 620 20.97 11.02 -27.55
N LEU A 621 20.28 9.98 -27.08
CA LEU A 621 19.09 9.42 -27.72
C LEU A 621 17.96 10.45 -27.81
N ALA A 622 17.66 11.16 -26.72
CA ALA A 622 16.64 12.22 -26.72
C ALA A 622 16.94 13.33 -27.74
N LYS A 623 18.20 13.75 -27.84
CA LYS A 623 18.62 14.77 -28.83
C LYS A 623 18.49 14.26 -30.26
N GLN A 624 18.86 13.01 -30.53
CA GLN A 624 18.70 12.39 -31.85
C GLN A 624 17.22 12.25 -32.25
N ALA A 625 16.37 11.97 -31.28
CA ALA A 625 14.93 11.83 -31.44
C ALA A 625 14.15 13.15 -31.40
N GLU A 626 14.82 14.30 -31.28
CA GLU A 626 14.21 15.64 -31.13
C GLU A 626 13.22 15.74 -29.94
N ILE A 627 13.44 14.97 -28.87
CA ILE A 627 12.63 15.02 -27.64
C ILE A 627 13.12 16.17 -26.75
N SER A 628 12.22 17.05 -26.33
CA SER A 628 12.58 18.19 -25.49
C SER A 628 12.80 17.80 -24.02
N ASP A 629 13.57 18.61 -23.29
CA ASP A 629 13.78 18.44 -21.85
C ASP A 629 12.45 18.41 -21.09
N GLU A 630 11.48 19.26 -21.44
CA GLU A 630 10.16 19.28 -20.81
C GLU A 630 9.42 17.95 -21.01
N ARG A 631 9.53 17.36 -22.20
CA ARG A 631 8.87 16.08 -22.50
C ARG A 631 9.51 14.92 -21.71
N LEU A 632 10.83 14.94 -21.53
CA LEU A 632 11.50 13.98 -20.65
C LEU A 632 11.04 14.14 -19.20
N VAL A 633 10.86 15.37 -18.72
CA VAL A 633 10.31 15.63 -17.37
C VAL A 633 8.87 15.14 -17.24
N GLU A 634 8.02 15.39 -18.24
CA GLU A 634 6.64 14.85 -18.25
C GLU A 634 6.65 13.32 -18.16
N ALA A 635 7.49 12.66 -18.97
CA ALA A 635 7.60 11.21 -19.02
C ALA A 635 8.16 10.64 -17.71
N ALA A 636 9.19 11.27 -17.13
CA ALA A 636 9.77 10.85 -15.85
C ALA A 636 8.82 11.09 -14.67
N MET A 637 7.98 12.13 -14.71
CA MET A 637 6.90 12.28 -13.72
C MET A 637 5.88 11.14 -13.84
N PHE A 638 5.48 10.78 -15.06
CA PHE A 638 4.56 9.67 -15.31
C PHE A 638 5.16 8.29 -14.95
N ALA A 639 6.46 8.09 -15.22
CA ALA A 639 7.23 6.88 -14.95
C ALA A 639 8.42 7.20 -14.00
N PRO A 640 8.20 7.23 -12.67
CA PRO A 640 9.14 7.80 -11.69
C PRO A 640 10.51 7.12 -11.63
N GLN A 641 10.62 5.88 -12.10
CA GLN A 641 11.89 5.15 -12.25
C GLN A 641 12.90 5.88 -13.15
N TRP A 642 12.48 6.82 -14.00
CA TRP A 642 13.35 7.60 -14.89
C TRP A 642 13.80 8.95 -14.34
N ILE A 643 13.29 9.40 -13.18
CA ILE A 643 13.51 10.76 -12.65
C ILE A 643 14.99 11.09 -12.45
N GLU A 644 15.75 10.22 -11.77
CA GLU A 644 17.15 10.49 -11.44
C GLU A 644 18.05 10.52 -12.68
N LEU A 645 17.83 9.61 -13.63
CA LEU A 645 18.54 9.59 -14.90
C LEU A 645 18.21 10.83 -15.73
N THR A 646 16.95 11.23 -15.75
CA THR A 646 16.49 12.44 -16.45
C THR A 646 17.14 13.69 -15.86
N GLU A 647 17.16 13.86 -14.53
CA GLU A 647 17.81 15.00 -13.86
C GLU A 647 19.26 15.18 -14.33
N LYS A 648 20.03 14.08 -14.32
CA LYS A 648 21.43 14.07 -14.74
C LYS A 648 21.59 14.32 -16.24
N ALA A 649 20.71 13.77 -17.08
CA ALA A 649 20.77 13.90 -18.54
C ALA A 649 20.56 15.36 -18.99
N ILE A 650 19.52 16.01 -18.46
CA ILE A 650 19.17 17.40 -18.84
C ILE A 650 19.91 18.45 -17.98
N GLY A 651 20.49 18.06 -16.85
CA GLY A 651 21.25 18.95 -15.96
C GLY A 651 20.36 19.87 -15.12
N TRP A 652 19.11 19.48 -14.83
CA TRP A 652 18.19 20.28 -14.03
C TRP A 652 18.30 19.91 -12.55
N LYS A 653 19.36 20.40 -11.90
CA LYS A 653 19.60 20.17 -10.46
C LYS A 653 18.34 20.45 -9.64
N GLY A 654 17.94 19.50 -8.79
CA GLY A 654 16.75 19.60 -7.93
C GLY A 654 15.46 19.06 -8.56
N LEU A 655 15.50 18.54 -9.79
CA LEU A 655 14.35 17.90 -10.44
C LEU A 655 13.79 16.74 -9.61
N THR A 656 14.64 15.85 -9.10
CA THR A 656 14.24 14.69 -8.30
C THR A 656 13.49 15.13 -7.05
N SER A 657 14.04 16.09 -6.31
CA SER A 657 13.39 16.65 -5.11
C SER A 657 12.04 17.28 -5.43
N ALA A 658 11.95 18.07 -6.51
CA ALA A 658 10.70 18.69 -6.94
C ALA A 658 9.64 17.67 -7.43
N ALA A 659 10.08 16.62 -8.13
CA ALA A 659 9.20 15.55 -8.60
C ALA A 659 8.62 14.76 -7.42
N TYR A 660 9.47 14.29 -6.50
CA TYR A 660 9.03 13.58 -5.30
C TYR A 660 8.19 14.45 -4.36
N TYR A 661 8.39 15.78 -4.36
CA TYR A 661 7.49 16.71 -3.69
C TYR A 661 6.07 16.59 -4.23
N PHE A 662 5.87 16.55 -5.54
CA PHE A 662 4.54 16.35 -6.10
C PHE A 662 4.00 14.93 -5.85
N HIS A 663 4.82 13.89 -5.99
CA HIS A 663 4.40 12.52 -5.66
C HIS A 663 3.89 12.40 -4.23
N ALA A 664 4.56 13.02 -3.25
CA ALA A 664 4.15 12.98 -1.86
C ALA A 664 2.79 13.64 -1.59
N HIS A 665 2.40 14.64 -2.37
CA HIS A 665 1.16 15.40 -2.16
C HIS A 665 -0.01 14.96 -3.06
N THR A 666 0.24 14.12 -4.06
CA THR A 666 -0.74 13.81 -5.13
C THR A 666 -1.10 12.34 -5.26
N ASN A 667 -0.19 11.42 -4.92
CA ASN A 667 -0.34 10.02 -5.24
C ASN A 667 -1.32 9.32 -4.27
N GLU A 668 -2.22 8.48 -4.78
CA GLU A 668 -3.25 7.78 -3.99
C GLU A 668 -2.75 6.47 -3.38
N THR A 669 -1.68 5.89 -3.94
CA THR A 669 -0.98 4.71 -3.41
C THR A 669 0.52 4.95 -3.48
N CYS A 670 1.18 4.98 -2.32
CA CYS A 670 2.63 5.11 -2.23
C CYS A 670 3.22 3.75 -1.84
N ASP A 671 3.93 3.12 -2.77
CA ASP A 671 4.71 1.93 -2.46
C ASP A 671 5.84 2.25 -1.46
N ASP A 672 6.34 1.22 -0.78
CA ASP A 672 7.31 1.42 0.31
C ASP A 672 8.65 2.00 -0.18
N LYS A 673 9.02 1.72 -1.45
CA LYS A 673 10.20 2.33 -2.08
C LYS A 673 10.04 3.84 -2.22
N LYS A 674 8.90 4.32 -2.70
CA LYS A 674 8.61 5.76 -2.79
C LYS A 674 8.52 6.40 -1.40
N LYS A 675 7.93 5.73 -0.41
CA LYS A 675 7.90 6.23 0.98
C LYS A 675 9.32 6.41 1.53
N ALA A 676 10.20 5.43 1.33
CA ALA A 676 11.60 5.52 1.73
C ALA A 676 12.33 6.69 1.05
N ILE A 677 12.08 6.94 -0.24
CA ILE A 677 12.65 8.09 -0.96
C ILE A 677 12.11 9.41 -0.40
N ILE A 678 10.80 9.53 -0.16
CA ILE A 678 10.17 10.75 0.39
C ILE A 678 10.69 11.05 1.80
N ALA A 679 10.85 10.03 2.65
CA ALA A 679 11.37 10.16 4.02
C ALA A 679 12.76 10.82 4.09
N ARG A 680 13.57 10.71 3.02
CA ARG A 680 14.86 11.41 2.90
C ARG A 680 14.70 12.93 2.86
N TYR A 681 13.60 13.43 2.33
CA TYR A 681 13.36 14.87 2.14
C TYR A 681 12.60 15.52 3.29
N THR A 682 11.68 14.82 3.95
CA THR A 682 10.79 15.40 4.96
C THR A 682 10.53 14.47 6.15
N PRO A 683 10.41 15.00 7.39
CA PRO A 683 9.94 14.26 8.56
C PRO A 683 8.44 13.97 8.57
N ILE A 684 7.68 14.57 7.65
CA ILE A 684 6.23 14.41 7.62
C ILE A 684 5.92 13.07 6.97
N ASP A 685 5.08 12.27 7.63
CA ASP A 685 4.60 11.01 7.08
C ASP A 685 3.88 11.23 5.73
N VAL A 686 4.03 10.30 4.79
CA VAL A 686 3.44 10.43 3.46
C VAL A 686 1.92 10.55 3.54
N GLU A 687 1.25 9.89 4.49
CA GLU A 687 -0.18 10.03 4.68
C GLU A 687 -0.56 11.43 5.19
N ASP A 688 0.24 12.04 6.06
CA ASP A 688 0.02 13.42 6.49
C ASP A 688 0.23 14.42 5.34
N LEU A 689 1.23 14.22 4.48
CA LEU A 689 1.45 15.03 3.26
C LEU A 689 0.27 14.90 2.29
N ARG A 690 -0.25 13.67 2.10
CA ARG A 690 -1.44 13.38 1.30
C ARG A 690 -2.69 14.02 1.88
N GLU A 691 -2.76 14.23 3.18
CA GLU A 691 -3.89 14.88 3.83
C GLU A 691 -3.77 16.41 3.81
N GLY A 692 -2.55 16.92 3.62
CA GLY A 692 -2.27 18.32 3.33
C GLY A 692 -1.30 18.99 4.30
N ALA A 693 -0.63 18.22 5.15
CA ALA A 693 0.54 18.72 5.87
C ALA A 693 1.60 19.15 4.86
N PHE A 694 2.32 20.23 5.18
CA PHE A 694 3.23 20.85 4.22
C PHE A 694 4.59 21.13 4.85
N ASP A 695 5.64 20.67 4.19
CA ASP A 695 7.02 20.96 4.55
C ASP A 695 7.51 22.21 3.78
N ILE A 696 7.52 23.34 4.48
CA ILE A 696 7.90 24.64 3.93
C ILE A 696 9.37 24.67 3.50
N ASP A 697 10.25 24.01 4.26
CA ASP A 697 11.68 24.05 4.02
C ASP A 697 12.07 23.17 2.84
N TRP A 698 11.51 21.95 2.78
CA TRP A 698 11.67 21.08 1.60
C TRP A 698 11.16 21.76 0.33
N PHE A 699 9.96 22.34 0.38
CA PHE A 699 9.40 23.06 -0.76
C PHE A 699 10.30 24.23 -1.19
N ARG A 700 10.76 25.07 -0.25
CA ARG A 700 11.63 26.21 -0.56
C ARG A 700 12.97 25.77 -1.15
N ASP A 701 13.57 24.72 -0.62
CA ASP A 701 14.83 24.16 -1.12
C ASP A 701 14.67 23.62 -2.54
N ALA A 702 13.64 22.79 -2.78
CA ALA A 702 13.33 22.25 -4.10
C ALA A 702 13.04 23.37 -5.11
N PHE A 703 12.18 24.33 -4.75
CA PHE A 703 11.78 25.45 -5.60
C PHE A 703 12.96 26.37 -5.95
N LYS A 704 13.82 26.68 -4.96
CA LYS A 704 15.02 27.50 -5.16
C LYS A 704 16.06 26.78 -6.02
N THR A 705 16.27 25.49 -5.79
CA THR A 705 17.29 24.71 -6.49
C THR A 705 16.95 24.50 -7.96
N ILE A 706 15.70 24.12 -8.26
CA ILE A 706 15.26 23.89 -9.65
C ILE A 706 14.98 25.19 -10.40
N GLY A 707 14.51 26.23 -9.69
CA GLY A 707 14.13 27.53 -10.23
C GLY A 707 12.71 27.60 -10.79
N LYS A 708 12.11 28.80 -10.72
CA LYS A 708 10.68 29.05 -11.02
C LYS A 708 10.19 28.51 -12.37
N ARG A 709 10.94 28.74 -13.46
CA ARG A 709 10.53 28.33 -14.81
C ARG A 709 10.46 26.80 -14.96
N ARG A 710 11.44 26.09 -14.40
CA ARG A 710 11.51 24.62 -14.46
C ARG A 710 10.53 23.97 -13.48
N PHE A 711 10.34 24.57 -12.30
CA PHE A 711 9.30 24.12 -11.36
C PHE A 711 7.91 24.12 -11.99
N GLU A 712 7.59 25.12 -12.83
CA GLU A 712 6.32 25.18 -13.56
C GLU A 712 6.14 24.00 -14.54
N VAL A 713 7.23 23.50 -15.15
CA VAL A 713 7.19 22.31 -16.01
C VAL A 713 6.85 21.07 -15.18
N VAL A 714 7.54 20.86 -14.05
CA VAL A 714 7.27 19.75 -13.13
C VAL A 714 5.83 19.81 -12.61
N TYR A 715 5.35 21.00 -12.26
CA TYR A 715 3.98 21.20 -11.82
C TYR A 715 2.95 20.81 -12.89
N ASN A 716 3.14 21.28 -14.12
CA ASN A 716 2.24 20.94 -15.23
C ASN A 716 2.25 19.43 -15.54
N ALA A 717 3.35 18.74 -15.23
CA ALA A 717 3.47 17.30 -15.33
C ALA A 717 2.84 16.55 -14.12
N ALA A 718 2.69 17.17 -12.94
CA ALA A 718 2.10 16.56 -11.74
C ALA A 718 0.65 16.08 -11.93
N LYS A 719 -0.03 16.57 -12.97
CA LYS A 719 -1.35 16.07 -13.37
C LYS A 719 -1.32 14.58 -13.80
N TYR A 720 -0.17 14.06 -14.22
CA TYR A 720 0.00 12.68 -14.70
C TYR A 720 0.15 11.64 -13.59
N ILE A 721 0.33 12.08 -12.33
CA ILE A 721 0.54 11.22 -11.16
C ILE A 721 -0.62 11.28 -10.16
N SER A 722 -1.77 11.81 -10.62
CA SER A 722 -2.89 12.22 -9.79
C SER A 722 -4.18 11.69 -10.41
N CYS A 723 -4.89 10.80 -9.71
CA CYS A 723 -6.19 10.26 -10.13
C CYS A 723 -7.35 11.25 -9.87
N SER A 724 -7.11 12.26 -9.01
CA SER A 724 -8.09 13.27 -8.61
C SER A 724 -7.53 14.70 -8.74
N ASN A 725 -8.18 15.71 -8.13
CA ASN A 725 -7.71 17.10 -8.15
C ASN A 725 -6.58 17.39 -7.14
N SER A 726 -5.92 16.36 -6.59
CA SER A 726 -4.87 16.51 -5.57
C SER A 726 -3.66 17.34 -6.05
N HIS A 727 -3.29 17.25 -7.33
CA HIS A 727 -2.26 18.14 -7.93
C HIS A 727 -2.62 19.63 -7.84
N THR A 728 -3.90 20.00 -7.93
CA THR A 728 -4.33 21.41 -7.76
C THR A 728 -4.18 21.88 -6.32
N ARG A 729 -4.36 20.99 -5.34
CA ARG A 729 -4.13 21.29 -3.91
C ARG A 729 -2.66 21.56 -3.65
N ALA A 730 -1.76 20.72 -4.16
CA ALA A 730 -0.31 20.95 -4.08
C ALA A 730 0.10 22.32 -4.64
N ARG A 731 -0.60 22.79 -5.70
CA ARG A 731 -0.41 24.15 -6.22
C ARG A 731 -0.87 25.23 -5.26
N LYS A 732 -2.09 25.12 -4.72
CA LYS A 732 -2.63 26.09 -3.76
C LYS A 732 -1.67 26.28 -2.59
N PHE A 733 -1.00 25.21 -2.15
CA PHE A 733 -0.05 25.25 -1.04
C PHE A 733 1.26 25.91 -1.43
N ALA A 734 1.80 25.58 -2.61
CA ALA A 734 2.97 26.24 -3.18
C ALA A 734 2.74 27.75 -3.38
N ASP A 735 1.58 28.14 -3.92
CA ASP A 735 1.19 29.53 -4.16
C ASP A 735 0.96 30.30 -2.84
N ALA A 736 0.33 29.65 -1.85
CA ALA A 736 0.19 30.20 -0.49
C ALA A 736 1.55 30.46 0.15
N THR A 737 2.45 29.47 0.13
CA THR A 737 3.79 29.56 0.74
C THR A 737 4.67 30.62 0.08
N ASN A 738 4.55 30.80 -1.24
CA ASN A 738 5.26 31.83 -2.00
C ASN A 738 4.64 33.23 -1.87
N GLY A 739 3.53 33.39 -1.15
CA GLY A 739 2.84 34.68 -0.99
C GLY A 739 2.13 35.17 -2.25
N ALA A 740 1.80 34.28 -3.19
CA ALA A 740 1.06 34.63 -4.41
C ALA A 740 -0.42 34.95 -4.14
N VAL A 741 -0.94 34.56 -2.97
CA VAL A 741 -2.32 34.81 -2.52
C VAL A 741 -2.36 35.61 -1.21
N LYS A 742 -3.44 36.37 -1.01
CA LYS A 742 -3.64 37.18 0.21
C LYS A 742 -4.54 36.46 1.20
N ALA A 743 -4.18 36.48 2.48
CA ALA A 743 -4.92 35.83 3.56
C ALA A 743 -6.40 36.27 3.65
N ALA A 744 -6.69 37.56 3.43
CA ALA A 744 -8.06 38.07 3.48
C ALA A 744 -8.96 37.49 2.38
N ASP A 745 -8.43 37.32 1.17
CA ASP A 745 -9.18 36.81 0.03
C ASP A 745 -9.41 35.30 0.16
N VAL A 746 -8.38 34.57 0.59
CA VAL A 746 -8.49 33.14 0.92
C VAL A 746 -9.54 32.90 2.02
N LYS A 747 -9.53 33.71 3.10
CA LYS A 747 -10.53 33.63 4.18
C LYS A 747 -11.97 33.85 3.66
N LYS A 748 -12.19 34.82 2.77
CA LYS A 748 -13.50 35.05 2.16
C LYS A 748 -13.97 33.84 1.34
N GLU A 749 -13.07 33.22 0.58
CA GLU A 749 -13.42 32.05 -0.23
C GLU A 749 -13.68 30.81 0.63
N ILE A 750 -12.93 30.61 1.73
CA ILE A 750 -13.22 29.55 2.71
C ILE A 750 -14.62 29.75 3.28
N VAL A 751 -15.01 30.97 3.65
CA VAL A 751 -16.37 31.23 4.17
C VAL A 751 -17.44 30.98 3.10
N ALA A 752 -17.20 31.39 1.85
CA ALA A 752 -18.17 31.23 0.77
C ALA A 752 -18.38 29.78 0.32
N LYS A 753 -17.32 28.98 0.27
CA LYS A 753 -17.34 27.61 -0.30
C LYS A 753 -17.09 26.49 0.73
N ARG A 754 -16.80 26.84 1.99
CA ARG A 754 -16.33 25.92 3.05
C ARG A 754 -15.21 24.97 2.55
N ASN A 755 -14.28 25.53 1.76
CA ASN A 755 -13.26 24.77 1.05
C ASN A 755 -12.10 24.36 1.99
N LYS A 756 -11.92 23.04 2.16
CA LYS A 756 -10.91 22.46 3.06
C LYS A 756 -9.47 22.70 2.59
N ASP A 757 -9.18 22.64 1.29
CA ASP A 757 -7.83 22.89 0.78
C ASP A 757 -7.38 24.33 1.09
N LEU A 758 -8.27 25.30 0.87
CA LEU A 758 -7.98 26.69 1.18
C LEU A 758 -7.81 26.92 2.69
N LEU A 759 -8.58 26.20 3.52
CA LEU A 759 -8.40 26.23 4.98
C LEU A 759 -7.01 25.76 5.39
N MET A 760 -6.51 24.67 4.80
CA MET A 760 -5.17 24.13 5.07
C MET A 760 -4.06 25.04 4.53
N SER A 761 -4.25 25.65 3.36
CA SER A 761 -3.29 26.59 2.77
C SER A 761 -3.25 27.95 3.48
N TYR A 762 -4.33 28.34 4.17
CA TYR A 762 -4.42 29.58 4.94
C TYR A 762 -3.33 29.69 6.01
N GLY A 763 -2.92 28.55 6.59
CA GLY A 763 -1.80 28.48 7.53
C GLY A 763 -0.44 28.79 6.89
N LEU A 764 -0.27 28.52 5.60
CA LEU A 764 0.99 28.65 4.85
C LEU A 764 1.27 30.06 4.32
N ILE A 765 0.25 30.92 4.27
CA ILE A 765 0.42 32.28 3.74
C ILE A 765 1.36 33.09 4.65
N PRO A 766 2.43 33.71 4.14
CA PRO A 766 3.35 34.51 4.96
C PRO A 766 2.64 35.54 5.86
N LEU A 767 3.17 35.75 7.06
CA LEU A 767 2.66 36.75 8.01
C LEU A 767 3.12 38.16 7.62
N GLY A 768 2.26 39.16 7.85
CA GLY A 768 2.53 40.57 7.54
C GLY A 768 3.34 41.32 8.60
N ARG A 769 3.19 42.65 8.65
CA ARG A 769 3.98 43.55 9.54
C ARG A 769 3.63 43.43 11.03
N LYS A 770 2.46 42.86 11.37
CA LYS A 770 2.01 42.63 12.76
C LYS A 770 1.82 41.12 12.98
N PRO A 771 2.92 40.34 13.00
CA PRO A 771 2.85 38.89 12.96
C PRO A 771 2.06 38.31 14.15
N ASP A 772 2.29 38.80 15.37
CA ASP A 772 1.60 38.30 16.58
C ASP A 772 0.07 38.46 16.51
N LYS A 773 -0.41 39.61 16.02
CA LYS A 773 -1.84 39.86 15.86
C LYS A 773 -2.45 38.99 14.77
N GLU A 774 -1.81 38.94 13.60
CA GLU A 774 -2.28 38.09 12.49
C GLU A 774 -2.28 36.61 12.87
N LEU A 775 -1.28 36.16 13.63
CA LEU A 775 -1.16 34.79 14.10
C LEU A 775 -2.33 34.42 15.03
N LEU A 776 -2.64 35.30 15.99
CA LEU A 776 -3.78 35.13 16.89
C LEU A 776 -5.12 35.12 16.12
N ASP A 777 -5.31 36.05 15.19
CA ASP A 777 -6.51 36.14 14.35
C ASP A 777 -6.72 34.86 13.52
N ARG A 778 -5.63 34.28 12.98
CA ARG A 778 -5.67 33.01 12.22
C ARG A 778 -5.97 31.83 13.12
N TYR A 779 -5.32 31.73 14.28
CA TYR A 779 -5.57 30.68 15.26
C TYR A 779 -7.03 30.68 15.73
N GLN A 780 -7.55 31.84 16.15
CA GLN A 780 -8.95 32.00 16.56
C GLN A 780 -9.93 31.62 15.44
N TYR A 781 -9.62 31.98 14.19
CA TYR A 781 -10.45 31.59 13.04
C TYR A 781 -10.50 30.08 12.84
N LEU A 782 -9.36 29.37 12.91
CA LEU A 782 -9.30 27.92 12.78
C LEU A 782 -10.08 27.22 13.90
N GLN A 783 -9.97 27.71 15.14
CA GLN A 783 -10.74 27.20 16.27
C GLN A 783 -12.25 27.45 16.12
N LYS A 784 -12.63 28.63 15.59
CA LYS A 784 -14.02 28.95 15.27
C LYS A 784 -14.58 28.01 14.20
N PHE A 785 -13.84 27.76 13.13
CA PHE A 785 -14.24 26.82 12.07
C PHE A 785 -14.51 25.42 12.63
N LEU A 786 -13.63 24.94 13.51
CA LEU A 786 -13.79 23.64 14.20
C LEU A 786 -15.03 23.59 15.09
N LYS A 787 -15.32 24.68 15.80
CA LYS A 787 -16.52 24.78 16.66
C LYS A 787 -17.81 24.71 15.84
N GLU A 788 -17.86 25.45 14.73
CA GLU A 788 -19.00 25.45 13.79
C GLU A 788 -19.20 24.09 13.10
N SER A 789 -18.14 23.27 13.00
CA SER A 789 -18.23 21.95 12.40
C SER A 789 -19.22 21.01 13.10
N LYS A 790 -19.49 21.24 14.40
CA LYS A 790 -20.44 20.44 15.21
C LYS A 790 -21.88 20.46 14.68
N GLU A 791 -22.22 21.40 13.81
CA GLU A 791 -23.55 21.50 13.18
C GLU A 791 -23.76 20.47 12.05
N PHE A 792 -22.70 19.77 11.62
CA PHE A 792 -22.76 18.77 10.55
C PHE A 792 -22.76 17.32 11.08
N GLY A 793 -23.03 16.34 10.21
CA GLY A 793 -22.97 14.91 10.57
C GLY A 793 -21.55 14.43 10.92
N ALA A 794 -21.45 13.30 11.62
CA ALA A 794 -20.20 12.77 12.20
C ALA A 794 -19.04 12.65 11.19
N GLN A 795 -19.31 12.12 9.99
CA GLN A 795 -18.30 11.98 8.93
C GLN A 795 -17.70 13.33 8.49
N ARG A 796 -18.54 14.38 8.40
CA ARG A 796 -18.09 15.72 8.04
C ARG A 796 -17.34 16.39 9.19
N GLN A 797 -17.77 16.19 10.42
CA GLN A 797 -17.06 16.68 11.61
C GLN A 797 -15.63 16.14 11.67
N GLU A 798 -15.46 14.84 11.43
CA GLU A 798 -14.15 14.20 11.44
C GLU A 798 -13.24 14.74 10.32
N SER A 799 -13.78 14.87 9.10
CA SER A 799 -13.03 15.41 7.96
C SER A 799 -12.62 16.87 8.15
N GLU A 800 -13.51 17.73 8.65
CA GLU A 800 -13.21 19.14 8.94
C GLU A 800 -12.24 19.28 10.13
N LYS A 801 -12.35 18.43 11.15
CA LYS A 801 -11.40 18.37 12.27
C LYS A 801 -9.99 18.03 11.79
N LYS A 802 -9.85 17.04 10.90
CA LYS A 802 -8.56 16.68 10.29
C LYS A 802 -7.95 17.86 9.52
N ALA A 803 -8.75 18.55 8.70
CA ALA A 803 -8.30 19.72 7.95
C ALA A 803 -7.87 20.89 8.86
N VAL A 804 -8.57 21.15 9.97
CA VAL A 804 -8.16 22.18 10.95
C VAL A 804 -6.83 21.82 11.62
N ASN A 805 -6.65 20.56 12.02
CA ASN A 805 -5.40 20.11 12.63
C ASN A 805 -4.21 20.33 11.68
N ILE A 806 -4.38 19.99 10.40
CA ILE A 806 -3.36 20.22 9.36
C ILE A 806 -3.10 21.72 9.14
N ALA A 807 -4.16 22.54 9.11
CA ALA A 807 -4.01 23.99 8.99
C ALA A 807 -3.20 24.59 10.17
N LEU A 808 -3.39 24.07 11.40
CA LEU A 808 -2.60 24.46 12.57
C LEU A 808 -1.14 24.01 12.46
N GLN A 809 -0.87 22.80 11.96
CA GLN A 809 0.49 22.33 11.68
C GLN A 809 1.20 23.24 10.67
N ASN A 810 0.52 23.55 9.58
CA ASN A 810 1.02 24.45 8.55
C ASN A 810 1.28 25.87 9.10
N LEU A 811 0.37 26.39 9.93
CA LEU A 811 0.53 27.69 10.58
C LEU A 811 1.71 27.73 11.56
N ALA A 812 1.93 26.66 12.33
CA ALA A 812 3.04 26.56 13.29
C ALA A 812 4.40 26.54 12.59
N ARG A 813 4.53 25.79 11.50
CA ARG A 813 5.75 25.79 10.66
C ARG A 813 6.00 27.16 10.05
N ASN A 814 4.96 27.80 9.51
CA ASN A 814 5.08 29.11 8.86
C ASN A 814 5.43 30.26 9.84
N SER A 815 4.98 30.16 11.09
CA SER A 815 5.21 31.18 12.12
C SER A 815 6.53 31.03 12.90
N GLY A 816 7.33 30.01 12.59
CA GLY A 816 8.63 29.77 13.23
C GLY A 816 8.57 29.08 14.60
N TYR A 817 7.37 28.72 15.09
CA TYR A 817 7.22 27.96 16.34
C TYR A 817 7.67 26.50 16.22
N GLY A 818 7.77 25.97 14.99
CA GLY A 818 8.26 24.62 14.69
C GLY A 818 7.25 23.50 14.98
N ASP A 819 6.41 23.65 16.01
CA ASP A 819 5.34 22.70 16.38
C ASP A 819 4.03 23.40 16.76
N VAL A 820 2.91 22.72 16.49
CA VAL A 820 1.54 23.19 16.78
C VAL A 820 1.34 23.55 18.24
N THR A 821 1.97 22.81 19.14
CA THR A 821 1.77 22.95 20.57
C THR A 821 2.43 24.22 21.08
N ARG A 822 3.64 24.55 20.64
CA ARG A 822 4.30 25.84 21.00
C ARG A 822 3.51 27.03 20.48
N LEU A 823 3.04 26.95 19.23
CA LEU A 823 2.09 27.92 18.68
C LEU A 823 0.85 28.03 19.58
N THR A 824 0.25 26.89 19.91
CA THR A 824 -0.95 26.81 20.75
C THR A 824 -0.71 27.41 22.13
N TRP A 825 0.44 27.18 22.77
CA TRP A 825 0.78 27.77 24.07
C TRP A 825 0.88 29.28 23.99
N SER A 826 1.56 29.81 22.98
CA SER A 826 1.66 31.26 22.80
C SER A 826 0.28 31.87 22.59
N MET A 827 -0.53 31.27 21.71
CA MET A 827 -1.88 31.76 21.43
C MET A 827 -2.81 31.62 22.65
N GLU A 828 -2.77 30.50 23.37
CA GLU A 828 -3.55 30.31 24.60
C GLU A 828 -3.09 31.24 25.72
N THR A 829 -1.80 31.59 25.78
CA THR A 829 -1.28 32.55 26.76
C THR A 829 -1.83 33.95 26.50
N GLU A 830 -1.91 34.38 25.23
CA GLU A 830 -2.59 35.63 24.87
C GLU A 830 -4.10 35.59 25.22
N LEU A 831 -4.72 34.41 25.15
CA LEU A 831 -6.14 34.22 25.45
C LEU A 831 -6.45 34.03 26.95
N ILE A 832 -5.47 33.94 27.85
CA ILE A 832 -5.70 33.77 29.30
C ILE A 832 -6.54 34.89 29.88
N LYS A 833 -6.41 36.12 29.37
CA LYS A 833 -7.20 37.27 29.81
C LYS A 833 -8.71 37.00 29.67
N GLU A 834 -9.11 36.23 28.67
CA GLU A 834 -10.50 35.83 28.44
C GLU A 834 -10.97 34.75 29.44
N LEU A 835 -10.03 34.00 30.05
CA LEU A 835 -10.31 32.92 31.01
C LEU A 835 -10.34 33.38 32.47
N LEU A 836 -9.81 34.57 32.78
CA LEU A 836 -9.76 35.16 34.12
C LEU A 836 -11.11 35.09 34.89
N PRO A 837 -12.28 35.33 34.28
CA PRO A 837 -13.57 35.26 34.98
C PRO A 837 -13.96 33.87 35.51
N TYR A 838 -13.28 32.80 35.08
CA TYR A 838 -13.54 31.42 35.50
C TYR A 838 -12.52 30.91 36.53
N LEU A 839 -11.42 31.65 36.73
CA LEU A 839 -10.36 31.35 37.71
C LEU A 839 -10.62 32.01 39.07
N SER A 840 -11.60 32.91 39.14
CA SER A 840 -12.03 33.59 40.37
C SER A 840 -13.35 33.01 40.87
N PRO A 841 -13.58 32.93 42.20
CA PRO A 841 -14.84 32.47 42.78
C PRO A 841 -16.05 33.24 42.22
N LYS A 842 -17.06 32.49 41.76
CA LYS A 842 -18.36 33.05 41.37
C LYS A 842 -19.47 32.36 42.15
N GLU A 843 -20.31 33.14 42.82
CA GLU A 843 -21.44 32.61 43.58
C GLU A 843 -22.63 32.29 42.66
N ILE A 844 -23.17 31.06 42.78
CA ILE A 844 -24.40 30.61 42.13
C ILE A 844 -25.21 29.79 43.14
N ASP A 845 -26.44 30.23 43.44
CA ASP A 845 -27.36 29.58 44.39
C ASP A 845 -26.72 29.25 45.76
N GLY A 846 -25.90 30.16 46.30
CA GLY A 846 -25.20 30.00 47.59
C GLY A 846 -24.02 29.02 47.57
N VAL A 847 -23.50 28.70 46.38
CA VAL A 847 -22.27 27.91 46.18
C VAL A 847 -21.30 28.69 45.31
N GLU A 848 -20.10 28.94 45.81
CA GLU A 848 -19.00 29.51 45.04
C GLU A 848 -18.36 28.43 44.17
N VAL A 849 -18.28 28.67 42.86
CA VAL A 849 -17.68 27.76 41.89
C VAL A 849 -16.63 28.45 41.04
N TYR A 850 -15.48 27.81 40.86
CA TYR A 850 -14.38 28.30 40.02
C TYR A 850 -13.42 27.17 39.65
N VAL A 851 -12.52 27.42 38.69
CA VAL A 851 -11.41 26.51 38.38
C VAL A 851 -10.16 26.98 39.10
N GLN A 852 -9.65 26.16 40.02
CA GLN A 852 -8.37 26.40 40.67
C GLN A 852 -7.27 25.71 39.88
N ILE A 853 -6.11 26.35 39.76
CA ILE A 853 -4.88 25.73 39.23
C ILE A 853 -3.89 25.62 40.38
N ASN A 854 -3.39 24.40 40.63
CA ASN A 854 -2.47 24.14 41.73
C ASN A 854 -1.01 24.47 41.37
N GLU A 855 -0.09 24.28 42.32
CA GLU A 855 1.34 24.56 42.15
C GLU A 855 2.07 23.67 41.13
N GLU A 856 1.45 22.59 40.67
CA GLU A 856 1.95 21.72 39.60
C GLU A 856 1.35 22.11 38.24
N GLY A 857 0.41 23.06 38.17
CA GLY A 857 -0.30 23.45 36.95
C GLY A 857 -1.54 22.60 36.63
N LYS A 858 -1.98 21.71 37.54
CA LYS A 858 -3.21 20.92 37.36
C LYS A 858 -4.43 21.76 37.71
N SER A 859 -5.44 21.71 36.85
CA SER A 859 -6.72 22.38 37.09
C SER A 859 -7.69 21.46 37.83
N GLU A 860 -8.47 22.02 38.75
CA GLU A 860 -9.55 21.35 39.47
C GLU A 860 -10.75 22.30 39.60
N ILE A 861 -11.98 21.77 39.54
CA ILE A 861 -13.18 22.56 39.82
C ILE A 861 -13.39 22.57 41.33
N LYS A 862 -13.39 23.77 41.92
CA LYS A 862 -13.70 23.97 43.33
C LYS A 862 -15.15 24.41 43.49
N GLN A 863 -15.83 23.82 44.47
CA GLN A 863 -17.18 24.20 44.89
C GLN A 863 -17.22 24.38 46.42
N ILE A 864 -17.49 25.61 46.86
CA ILE A 864 -17.48 26.00 48.27
C ILE A 864 -18.88 26.44 48.67
N LYS A 865 -19.38 25.91 49.79
CA LYS A 865 -20.65 26.32 50.39
C LYS A 865 -20.45 26.57 51.88
N ASP A 866 -20.88 27.72 52.38
CA ASP A 866 -20.74 28.12 53.79
C ASP A 866 -19.28 27.98 54.31
N GLY A 867 -18.30 28.29 53.45
CA GLY A 867 -16.86 28.17 53.76
C GLY A 867 -16.30 26.74 53.75
N LYS A 868 -17.07 25.72 53.37
CA LYS A 868 -16.61 24.32 53.27
C LYS A 868 -16.58 23.83 51.82
N GLU A 869 -15.50 23.15 51.43
CA GLU A 869 -15.38 22.49 50.13
C GLU A 869 -16.30 21.25 50.05
N LEU A 870 -17.05 21.13 48.96
CA LEU A 870 -17.96 20.02 48.72
C LEU A 870 -17.31 18.92 47.86
N ASN A 871 -17.42 17.66 48.30
CA ASN A 871 -16.92 16.48 47.55
C ASN A 871 -17.61 16.28 46.19
N SER A 872 -18.80 16.86 45.97
CA SER A 872 -19.48 16.79 44.67
C SER A 872 -20.38 17.99 44.42
N MET A 873 -20.57 18.33 43.15
CA MET A 873 -21.39 19.45 42.72
C MET A 873 -22.90 19.18 42.93
N PRO A 874 -23.67 20.09 43.56
CA PRO A 874 -25.10 19.92 43.78
C PRO A 874 -25.89 19.67 42.50
N ALA A 875 -26.91 18.79 42.56
CA ALA A 875 -27.66 18.36 41.38
C ALA A 875 -28.35 19.49 40.61
N LYS A 876 -28.83 20.54 41.31
CA LYS A 876 -29.44 21.73 40.70
C LYS A 876 -28.44 22.55 39.87
N LEU A 877 -27.18 22.63 40.31
CA LEU A 877 -26.13 23.42 39.65
C LEU A 877 -25.53 22.71 38.44
N LYS A 878 -25.55 21.37 38.40
CA LYS A 878 -24.93 20.58 37.31
C LYS A 878 -25.39 20.96 35.90
N LYS A 879 -26.61 21.52 35.74
CA LYS A 879 -27.22 21.93 34.47
C LYS A 879 -27.20 23.45 34.22
N HIS A 880 -26.59 24.24 35.12
CA HIS A 880 -26.54 25.69 34.96
C HIS A 880 -25.62 26.08 33.77
N PRO A 881 -26.01 27.02 32.89
CA PRO A 881 -25.20 27.37 31.71
C PRO A 881 -23.75 27.74 32.02
N TYR A 882 -23.53 28.53 33.08
CA TYR A 882 -22.18 28.89 33.53
C TYR A 882 -21.35 27.67 33.97
N ILE A 883 -21.97 26.62 34.52
CA ILE A 883 -21.26 25.40 34.94
C ILE A 883 -20.80 24.58 33.74
N GLU A 884 -21.57 24.56 32.64
CA GLU A 884 -21.13 23.94 31.38
C GLU A 884 -19.94 24.69 30.77
N GLU A 885 -19.96 26.03 30.79
CA GLU A 885 -18.79 26.84 30.41
C GLU A 885 -17.59 26.56 31.33
N LEU A 886 -17.80 26.51 32.64
CA LEU A 886 -16.75 26.23 33.64
C LEU A 886 -16.12 24.85 33.41
N LYS A 887 -16.92 23.80 33.14
CA LYS A 887 -16.43 22.47 32.78
C LYS A 887 -15.63 22.49 31.48
N ALA A 888 -16.06 23.26 30.48
CA ALA A 888 -15.31 23.41 29.22
C ALA A 888 -13.96 24.09 29.45
N VAL A 889 -13.91 25.12 30.30
CA VAL A 889 -12.65 25.79 30.71
C VAL A 889 -11.74 24.83 31.47
N HIS A 890 -12.26 24.12 32.48
CA HIS A 890 -11.49 23.11 33.22
C HIS A 890 -10.89 22.05 32.29
N LYS A 891 -11.70 21.50 31.37
CA LYS A 891 -11.24 20.54 30.37
C LYS A 891 -10.13 21.12 29.49
N LYS A 892 -10.30 22.36 28.98
CA LYS A 892 -9.28 23.04 28.17
C LYS A 892 -7.94 23.17 28.92
N LEU A 893 -7.97 23.59 30.19
CA LEU A 893 -6.77 23.73 31.03
C LEU A 893 -6.13 22.37 31.36
N LYS A 894 -6.94 21.33 31.59
CA LYS A 894 -6.46 19.95 31.83
C LYS A 894 -5.79 19.34 30.60
N ASP A 895 -6.39 19.57 29.42
CA ASP A 895 -5.83 19.14 28.13
C ASP A 895 -4.55 19.94 27.79
N GLN A 896 -4.48 21.22 28.16
CA GLN A 896 -3.25 22.02 28.09
C GLN A 896 -2.15 21.43 28.96
N TYR A 897 -2.41 21.16 30.25
CA TYR A 897 -1.46 20.53 31.17
C TYR A 897 -0.87 19.22 30.60
N THR A 898 -1.73 18.32 30.16
CA THR A 898 -1.33 16.97 29.68
C THR A 898 -0.43 17.07 28.45
N ARG A 899 -0.81 17.89 27.46
CA ARG A 899 -0.01 18.12 26.25
C ARG A 899 1.29 18.86 26.58
N SER A 900 1.24 19.82 27.50
CA SER A 900 2.41 20.64 27.85
C SER A 900 3.54 19.81 28.46
N ARG A 901 3.19 18.87 29.33
CA ARG A 901 4.15 17.99 30.01
C ARG A 901 4.99 17.15 29.03
N VAL A 902 4.33 16.45 28.11
CA VAL A 902 4.98 15.61 27.08
C VAL A 902 5.89 16.44 26.18
N MET A 903 5.42 17.63 25.79
CA MET A 903 6.19 18.52 24.93
C MET A 903 7.44 19.09 25.57
N LEU A 904 7.44 19.36 26.88
CA LEU A 904 8.64 19.84 27.56
C LEU A 904 9.71 18.75 27.66
N GLU A 905 9.32 17.49 27.83
CA GLU A 905 10.23 16.35 27.75
C GLU A 905 10.85 16.24 26.35
N GLN A 906 10.01 16.27 25.32
CA GLN A 906 10.48 16.24 23.93
C GLN A 906 11.36 17.46 23.58
N ALA A 907 11.06 18.64 24.12
CA ALA A 907 11.86 19.84 23.92
C ALA A 907 13.27 19.70 24.50
N MET A 908 13.44 18.96 25.61
CA MET A 908 14.75 18.61 26.15
C MET A 908 15.48 17.63 25.21
N GLU A 909 14.81 16.55 24.78
CA GLU A 909 15.39 15.54 23.86
C GLU A 909 15.86 16.18 22.54
N ASP A 910 15.05 17.05 21.97
CA ASP A 910 15.32 17.74 20.70
C ASP A 910 16.23 18.98 20.84
N CYS A 911 16.74 19.25 22.05
CA CYS A 911 17.55 20.44 22.37
C CYS A 911 16.90 21.74 21.88
N THR A 912 15.58 21.85 22.04
CA THR A 912 14.79 22.98 21.56
C THR A 912 15.18 24.26 22.29
N ARG A 913 15.44 25.32 21.51
CA ARG A 913 15.82 26.64 22.02
C ARG A 913 14.59 27.54 22.18
N PHE A 914 14.58 28.27 23.28
CA PHE A 914 13.60 29.27 23.66
C PHE A 914 14.34 30.60 23.82
N GLU A 915 13.83 31.67 23.22
CA GLU A 915 14.32 33.00 23.53
C GLU A 915 13.85 33.41 24.93
N GLU A 916 14.64 34.19 25.66
CA GLU A 916 14.23 34.74 26.97
C GLU A 916 12.87 35.45 26.89
N SER A 917 12.65 36.21 25.81
CA SER A 917 11.39 36.93 25.59
C SER A 917 10.17 36.01 25.47
N GLU A 918 10.35 34.79 24.94
CA GLU A 918 9.31 33.75 24.86
C GLU A 918 9.04 33.16 26.25
N LEU A 919 10.09 32.79 27.00
CA LEU A 919 9.94 32.25 28.35
C LEU A 919 9.26 33.25 29.29
N ARG A 920 9.62 34.54 29.18
CA ARG A 920 8.98 35.64 29.93
C ARG A 920 7.49 35.76 29.62
N LYS A 921 7.03 35.50 28.38
CA LYS A 921 5.60 35.43 28.05
C LYS A 921 4.94 34.22 28.70
N LEU A 922 5.56 33.04 28.62
CA LEU A 922 5.02 31.80 29.19
C LEU A 922 4.89 31.84 30.72
N MET A 923 5.64 32.69 31.43
CA MET A 923 5.47 32.95 32.86
C MET A 923 4.06 33.44 33.23
N GLN A 924 3.36 34.09 32.28
CA GLN A 924 2.00 34.58 32.49
C GLN A 924 0.96 33.46 32.41
N ASN A 925 1.36 32.26 31.97
CA ASN A 925 0.47 31.12 31.82
C ASN A 925 0.39 30.29 33.11
N PRO A 926 -0.78 30.24 33.78
CA PRO A 926 -0.91 29.59 35.09
C PRO A 926 -0.82 28.06 34.99
N VAL A 927 -0.92 27.46 33.80
CA VAL A 927 -0.77 26.01 33.59
C VAL A 927 0.67 25.67 33.19
N ILE A 928 1.28 26.45 32.30
CA ILE A 928 2.60 26.13 31.71
C ILE A 928 3.74 26.57 32.63
N TRP A 929 3.65 27.75 33.27
CA TRP A 929 4.71 28.24 34.13
C TRP A 929 5.04 27.31 35.30
N PRO A 930 4.07 26.71 36.01
CA PRO A 930 4.34 25.69 37.01
C PRO A 930 5.16 24.50 36.52
N LEU A 931 5.03 24.13 35.25
CA LEU A 931 5.82 23.05 34.64
C LEU A 931 7.25 23.49 34.33
N LEU A 932 7.45 24.75 33.91
CA LEU A 932 8.75 25.28 33.50
C LEU A 932 9.65 25.68 34.67
N ARG A 933 9.09 26.29 35.72
CA ARG A 933 9.86 26.94 36.81
C ARG A 933 10.81 26.02 37.57
N HIS A 934 10.53 24.71 37.55
CA HIS A 934 11.28 23.66 38.26
C HIS A 934 12.20 22.86 37.34
N LEU A 935 12.28 23.21 36.05
CA LEU A 935 13.21 22.62 35.10
C LEU A 935 14.54 23.37 35.13
N VAL A 936 15.64 22.62 34.95
CA VAL A 936 16.97 23.20 34.79
C VAL A 936 17.15 23.61 33.34
N PHE A 937 17.57 24.84 33.09
CA PHE A 937 17.91 25.37 31.78
C PHE A 937 19.42 25.50 31.63
N ILE A 938 19.89 25.52 30.38
CA ILE A 938 21.26 25.84 30.02
C ILE A 938 21.28 27.02 29.04
N CYS A 939 22.17 27.98 29.31
CA CYS A 939 22.43 29.14 28.47
C CYS A 939 23.95 29.42 28.49
N ASN A 940 24.59 29.48 27.32
CA ASN A 940 26.03 29.75 27.19
C ASN A 940 26.92 28.88 28.10
N GLY A 941 26.58 27.60 28.27
CA GLY A 941 27.32 26.65 29.11
C GLY A 941 27.04 26.74 30.61
N GLN A 942 26.21 27.67 31.06
CA GLN A 942 25.80 27.82 32.47
C GLN A 942 24.42 27.19 32.67
N THR A 943 24.23 26.47 33.78
CA THR A 943 22.98 25.79 34.11
C THR A 943 22.25 26.48 35.27
N GLY A 944 20.92 26.46 35.29
CA GLY A 944 20.15 27.02 36.41
C GLY A 944 18.63 26.97 36.21
N PHE A 945 17.88 27.34 37.25
CA PHE A 945 16.44 27.53 37.18
C PHE A 945 16.13 28.91 36.61
N TYR A 946 15.27 28.99 35.60
CA TYR A 946 14.86 30.26 35.02
C TYR A 946 13.89 30.99 35.96
N THR A 947 14.10 32.28 36.21
CA THR A 947 13.21 33.13 37.01
C THR A 947 13.33 34.58 36.55
N ASP A 948 12.28 35.11 35.89
CA ASP A 948 12.14 36.53 35.49
C ASP A 948 13.39 37.17 34.85
N GLY A 949 13.91 36.58 33.78
CA GLY A 949 15.13 37.07 33.12
C GLY A 949 16.43 36.80 33.87
N LEU A 950 16.39 35.97 34.91
CA LEU A 950 17.56 35.44 35.59
C LEU A 950 17.64 33.93 35.39
N LEU A 951 18.86 33.43 35.33
CA LEU A 951 19.19 32.01 35.45
C LEU A 951 19.84 31.79 36.81
N VAL A 952 19.13 31.13 37.72
CA VAL A 952 19.56 30.91 39.11
C VAL A 952 20.22 29.53 39.21
N THR A 953 21.54 29.50 39.40
CA THR A 953 22.31 28.26 39.54
C THR A 953 21.95 27.50 40.83
N VAL A 954 22.35 26.23 40.94
CA VAL A 954 22.12 25.42 42.15
C VAL A 954 22.77 25.99 43.42
N ASN A 955 23.87 26.75 43.24
CA ASN A 955 24.58 27.45 44.31
C ASN A 955 24.00 28.85 44.60
N ALA A 956 22.79 29.14 44.12
CA ALA A 956 22.07 30.41 44.27
C ALA A 956 22.76 31.64 43.63
N VAL A 957 23.64 31.44 42.65
CA VAL A 957 24.17 32.54 41.82
C VAL A 957 23.12 32.93 40.78
N CYS A 958 22.73 34.20 40.75
CA CYS A 958 21.78 34.76 39.77
C CYS A 958 22.52 35.33 38.57
N LEU A 959 22.32 34.74 37.39
CA LEU A 959 22.93 35.17 36.14
C LEU A 959 21.89 35.95 35.30
N PRO A 960 22.13 37.22 34.93
CA PRO A 960 21.18 37.99 34.13
C PRO A 960 21.16 37.54 32.67
N LEU A 961 19.96 37.48 32.08
CA LEU A 961 19.72 37.12 30.68
C LEU A 961 19.29 38.35 29.87
N LYS A 962 19.67 38.37 28.59
CA LYS A 962 19.23 39.36 27.61
C LYS A 962 17.99 38.83 26.88
N PRO A 963 17.12 39.70 26.33
CA PRO A 963 15.90 39.28 25.63
C PRO A 963 16.10 38.32 24.44
N LYS A 964 17.28 38.32 23.83
CA LYS A 964 17.67 37.47 22.70
C LYS A 964 18.57 36.29 23.10
N ASP A 965 18.84 36.12 24.39
CA ASP A 965 19.59 34.95 24.84
C ASP A 965 18.72 33.69 24.60
N GLU A 966 19.35 32.65 24.05
CA GLU A 966 18.70 31.38 23.77
C GLU A 966 18.96 30.41 24.92
N LEU A 967 17.88 29.93 25.52
CA LEU A 967 17.89 28.93 26.57
C LEU A 967 17.32 27.63 26.03
N ARG A 968 17.83 26.50 26.51
CA ARG A 968 17.17 25.20 26.32
C ARG A 968 17.05 24.47 27.64
N ILE A 969 16.09 23.58 27.74
CA ILE A 969 16.00 22.68 28.89
C ILE A 969 17.28 21.83 28.89
N ALA A 970 17.99 21.85 30.01
CA ALA A 970 19.25 21.12 30.15
C ALA A 970 18.97 19.61 30.10
N HIS A 971 19.74 18.89 29.30
CA HIS A 971 19.74 17.44 29.27
C HIS A 971 20.74 16.91 30.32
N PRO A 972 20.58 15.69 30.89
CA PRO A 972 21.57 15.10 31.81
C PRO A 972 23.02 15.14 31.32
N THR A 973 23.24 15.03 30.00
CA THR A 973 24.58 15.17 29.40
C THR A 973 25.22 16.52 29.71
N ASP A 974 24.43 17.59 29.76
CA ASP A 974 24.92 18.94 30.07
C ASP A 974 25.31 19.06 31.55
N LEU A 975 24.46 18.50 32.42
CA LEU A 975 24.68 18.52 33.88
C LEU A 975 25.88 17.65 34.28
N TYR A 976 26.06 16.52 33.60
CA TYR A 976 27.22 15.65 33.74
C TYR A 976 28.49 16.37 33.30
N THR A 977 28.44 17.06 32.14
CA THR A 977 29.57 17.84 31.62
C THR A 977 29.93 19.03 32.51
N SER A 978 28.94 19.69 33.14
CA SER A 978 29.19 20.81 34.05
C SER A 978 29.72 20.37 35.42
N GLY A 979 29.52 19.10 35.80
CA GLY A 979 29.87 18.56 37.12
C GLY A 979 28.84 18.84 38.21
N ASP A 980 27.74 19.53 37.91
CA ASP A 980 26.72 19.93 38.89
C ASP A 980 25.55 18.95 39.01
N TRP A 981 25.58 17.83 38.29
CA TRP A 981 24.43 16.92 38.19
C TRP A 981 23.91 16.46 39.56
N HIS A 982 24.80 15.96 40.42
CA HIS A 982 24.48 15.52 41.77
C HIS A 982 23.99 16.67 42.67
N ALA A 983 24.48 17.90 42.45
CA ALA A 983 24.03 19.08 43.19
C ALA A 983 22.57 19.40 42.87
N TYR A 984 22.17 19.34 41.59
CA TYR A 984 20.76 19.52 41.20
C TYR A 984 19.85 18.40 41.72
N GLN A 985 20.30 17.14 41.66
CA GLN A 985 19.56 15.99 42.21
C GLN A 985 19.27 16.22 43.71
N LYS A 986 20.31 16.57 44.47
CA LYS A 986 20.18 16.88 45.89
C LYS A 986 19.26 18.07 46.16
N PHE A 987 19.43 19.18 45.42
CA PHE A 987 18.61 20.38 45.60
C PHE A 987 17.12 20.12 45.41
N LEU A 988 16.75 19.43 44.32
CA LEU A 988 15.35 19.11 44.02
C LEU A 988 14.75 18.20 45.09
N PHE A 989 15.54 17.24 45.57
CA PHE A 989 15.12 16.31 46.61
C PHE A 989 14.95 16.99 47.98
N ASP A 990 15.95 17.77 48.43
CA ASP A 990 15.93 18.50 49.71
C ASP A 990 14.78 19.51 49.79
N LYS A 991 14.40 20.10 48.65
CA LYS A 991 13.27 21.05 48.55
C LYS A 991 11.92 20.39 48.29
N ALA A 992 11.88 19.05 48.19
CA ALA A 992 10.69 18.28 47.82
C ALA A 992 10.02 18.80 46.52
N ILE A 993 10.82 19.25 45.55
CA ILE A 993 10.36 19.75 44.26
C ILE A 993 10.13 18.59 43.30
N ARG A 994 8.95 18.53 42.69
CA ARG A 994 8.62 17.54 41.65
C ARG A 994 8.79 18.14 40.26
N GLN A 995 9.63 17.51 39.44
CA GLN A 995 9.76 17.86 38.03
C GLN A 995 8.60 17.27 37.21
N PRO A 996 8.15 17.96 36.15
CA PRO A 996 7.02 17.52 35.33
C PRO A 996 7.26 16.19 34.59
N PHE A 997 8.52 15.84 34.36
CA PHE A 997 9.01 14.57 33.81
C PHE A 997 10.39 14.26 34.40
N LYS A 998 10.92 13.05 34.19
CA LYS A 998 12.31 12.72 34.54
C LYS A 998 13.30 13.56 33.71
N GLN A 999 13.76 14.69 34.26
CA GLN A 999 14.84 15.51 33.69
C GLN A 999 16.17 15.20 34.39
N VAL A 1000 16.37 15.68 35.62
CA VAL A 1000 17.63 15.55 36.35
C VAL A 1000 17.84 14.11 36.85
N PHE A 1001 16.78 13.32 36.96
CA PHE A 1001 16.81 11.89 37.30
C PHE A 1001 16.59 11.00 36.06
N ARG A 1002 16.86 11.51 34.85
CA ARG A 1002 16.80 10.72 33.61
C ARG A 1002 18.06 9.88 33.46
N GLU A 1003 17.89 8.66 32.94
CA GLU A 1003 18.99 7.75 32.64
C GLU A 1003 19.93 8.35 31.60
N LEU A 1004 21.24 8.36 31.88
CA LEU A 1004 22.27 8.92 31.01
C LEU A 1004 23.12 7.81 30.40
N TYR A 1005 23.36 7.89 29.08
CA TYR A 1005 24.25 6.98 28.38
C TYR A 1005 25.39 7.76 27.71
N VAL A 1006 26.61 7.48 28.16
CA VAL A 1006 27.85 8.05 27.59
C VAL A 1006 28.56 6.97 26.76
N PRO A 1007 29.21 7.32 25.63
CA PRO A 1007 30.06 6.37 24.91
C PRO A 1007 31.16 5.82 25.81
N THR A 1008 31.32 4.49 25.81
CA THR A 1008 32.46 3.84 26.47
C THR A 1008 33.74 4.07 25.67
N PRO A 1009 34.94 3.94 26.28
CA PRO A 1009 36.20 4.13 25.55
C PRO A 1009 36.34 3.27 24.28
N GLU A 1010 35.74 2.08 24.26
CA GLU A 1010 35.73 1.16 23.11
C GLU A 1010 34.80 1.63 21.98
N GLU A 1011 33.72 2.35 22.32
CA GLU A 1011 32.74 2.85 21.35
C GLU A 1011 33.19 4.14 20.67
N VAL A 1012 34.00 4.99 21.33
CA VAL A 1012 34.34 6.35 20.86
C VAL A 1012 34.81 6.37 19.39
N GLU A 1013 35.72 5.48 19.02
CA GLU A 1013 36.27 5.41 17.66
C GLU A 1013 35.55 4.41 16.74
N ALA A 1014 34.55 3.71 17.25
CA ALA A 1014 33.76 2.74 16.48
C ALA A 1014 32.66 3.43 15.66
N THR A 1015 32.26 2.79 14.57
CA THR A 1015 31.09 3.19 13.76
C THR A 1015 29.80 2.47 14.17
N GLN A 1016 29.90 1.53 15.11
CA GLN A 1016 28.81 0.68 15.59
C GLN A 1016 28.95 0.47 17.09
N SER A 1017 27.85 0.60 17.84
CA SER A 1017 27.77 0.19 19.24
C SER A 1017 27.17 -1.22 19.32
N ARG A 1018 27.86 -2.12 20.03
CA ARG A 1018 27.41 -3.50 20.29
C ARG A 1018 26.87 -3.69 21.70
N ARG A 1019 26.53 -2.59 22.40
CA ARG A 1019 26.14 -2.60 23.81
C ARG A 1019 24.95 -3.52 24.13
N TYR A 1020 24.04 -3.67 23.17
CA TYR A 1020 22.85 -4.52 23.28
C TYR A 1020 22.91 -5.78 22.41
N ALA A 1021 24.08 -6.08 21.84
CA ALA A 1021 24.27 -7.24 20.99
C ALA A 1021 23.92 -8.53 21.76
N GLY A 1022 23.18 -9.45 21.14
CA GLY A 1022 22.80 -10.72 21.77
C GLY A 1022 21.44 -10.71 22.47
N ASN A 1023 20.78 -9.55 22.60
CA ASN A 1023 19.42 -9.50 23.16
C ASN A 1023 18.36 -9.90 22.13
N GLN A 1024 17.59 -10.95 22.43
CA GLN A 1024 16.43 -11.37 21.63
C GLN A 1024 15.21 -10.48 21.91
N ILE A 1025 14.57 -9.97 20.87
CA ILE A 1025 13.46 -9.03 20.96
C ILE A 1025 12.25 -9.47 20.13
N GLN A 1026 11.04 -9.18 20.60
CA GLN A 1026 9.79 -9.44 19.90
C GLN A 1026 9.49 -8.29 18.93
N PRO A 1027 9.52 -8.49 17.58
CA PRO A 1027 9.45 -7.40 16.61
C PRO A 1027 8.21 -6.51 16.76
N GLN A 1028 7.03 -7.09 16.92
CA GLN A 1028 5.78 -6.33 17.06
C GLN A 1028 5.78 -5.42 18.29
N LYS A 1029 6.25 -5.92 19.45
CA LYS A 1029 6.34 -5.11 20.67
C LYS A 1029 7.41 -4.03 20.54
N THR A 1030 8.55 -4.35 19.94
CA THR A 1030 9.62 -3.36 19.69
C THR A 1030 9.12 -2.22 18.80
N VAL A 1031 8.47 -2.54 17.68
CA VAL A 1031 7.88 -1.53 16.78
C VAL A 1031 6.82 -0.72 17.53
N ALA A 1032 5.92 -1.35 18.29
CA ALA A 1032 4.88 -0.66 19.04
C ALA A 1032 5.45 0.32 20.09
N VAL A 1033 6.49 -0.10 20.83
CA VAL A 1033 7.16 0.73 21.86
C VAL A 1033 7.90 1.91 21.21
N LEU A 1034 8.59 1.68 20.10
CA LEU A 1034 9.44 2.68 19.46
C LEU A 1034 8.69 3.62 18.50
N LYS A 1035 7.52 3.23 18.00
CA LYS A 1035 6.67 4.06 17.11
C LYS A 1035 6.33 5.40 17.74
N GLY A 1036 5.98 5.41 19.02
CA GLY A 1036 5.71 6.65 19.77
C GLY A 1036 6.94 7.54 19.98
N ARG A 1037 8.13 7.06 19.64
CA ARG A 1037 9.43 7.73 19.82
C ARG A 1037 10.13 8.07 18.50
N ARG A 1038 9.38 8.11 17.39
CA ARG A 1038 9.83 8.51 16.04
C ARG A 1038 10.72 7.50 15.32
N TRP A 1039 10.64 6.22 15.68
CA TRP A 1039 11.28 5.14 14.92
C TRP A 1039 10.36 4.64 13.79
N VAL A 1040 10.95 4.32 12.64
CA VAL A 1040 10.29 3.84 11.42
C VAL A 1040 10.98 2.56 10.95
N ALA A 1041 10.24 1.57 10.47
CA ALA A 1041 10.80 0.35 9.91
C ALA A 1041 11.26 0.58 8.46
N ASP A 1042 12.47 0.13 8.12
CA ASP A 1042 13.04 0.08 6.78
C ASP A 1042 13.30 -1.39 6.38
N TYR A 1043 13.09 -1.70 5.10
CA TYR A 1043 13.09 -3.07 4.55
C TYR A 1043 14.50 -3.65 4.35
N GLU A 1044 15.53 -2.81 4.23
CA GLU A 1044 16.91 -3.24 3.98
C GLU A 1044 17.81 -3.01 5.20
N ASP A 1045 17.53 -1.97 6.00
CA ASP A 1045 18.43 -1.50 7.06
C ASP A 1045 17.86 -1.62 8.49
N GLY A 1046 16.63 -2.09 8.68
CA GLY A 1046 16.02 -2.31 10.00
C GLY A 1046 15.26 -1.10 10.56
N LEU A 1047 15.24 -0.89 11.88
CA LEU A 1047 14.52 0.25 12.48
C LEU A 1047 15.38 1.51 12.45
N GLN A 1048 14.82 2.62 11.95
CA GLN A 1048 15.52 3.89 11.78
C GLN A 1048 14.84 5.04 12.51
N LYS A 1049 15.63 5.98 13.03
CA LYS A 1049 15.18 7.27 13.57
C LYS A 1049 16.02 8.40 12.97
N ILE A 1050 15.35 9.38 12.38
CA ILE A 1050 16.01 10.43 11.59
C ILE A 1050 16.07 11.75 12.38
N TYR A 1051 17.28 12.29 12.52
CA TYR A 1051 17.57 13.59 13.11
C TYR A 1051 17.91 14.59 12.00
N TYR A 1052 16.86 15.29 11.52
CA TYR A 1052 16.95 16.14 10.32
C TYR A 1052 17.87 17.34 10.47
N LYS A 1053 17.91 17.99 11.64
CA LYS A 1053 18.74 19.18 11.90
C LYS A 1053 20.22 18.83 11.85
N GLU A 1054 20.58 17.71 12.46
CA GLU A 1054 21.96 17.22 12.58
C GLU A 1054 22.40 16.40 11.36
N ASN A 1055 21.46 16.07 10.45
CA ASN A 1055 21.67 15.17 9.31
C ASN A 1055 22.18 13.79 9.72
N ILE A 1056 21.58 13.21 10.76
CA ILE A 1056 21.94 11.89 11.29
C ILE A 1056 20.75 10.93 11.13
N ILE A 1057 21.02 9.69 10.74
CA ILE A 1057 20.07 8.57 10.80
C ILE A 1057 20.62 7.59 11.81
N ALA A 1058 19.89 7.33 12.89
CA ALA A 1058 20.20 6.25 13.83
C ALA A 1058 19.50 4.98 13.39
N THR A 1059 20.21 3.86 13.37
CA THR A 1059 19.70 2.57 12.88
C THR A 1059 19.93 1.49 13.93
N ILE A 1060 18.88 0.73 14.24
CA ILE A 1060 18.94 -0.50 15.05
C ILE A 1060 18.95 -1.67 14.08
N TYR A 1061 20.05 -2.41 14.06
CA TYR A 1061 20.18 -3.60 13.22
C TYR A 1061 19.88 -4.87 14.01
N ALA A 1062 18.98 -5.68 13.46
CA ALA A 1062 18.70 -7.05 13.86
C ALA A 1062 18.33 -7.82 12.60
N MET A 1063 18.72 -9.10 12.53
CA MET A 1063 18.31 -9.99 11.45
C MET A 1063 16.84 -10.40 11.63
N ALA A 1064 15.94 -9.44 11.38
CA ALA A 1064 14.51 -9.51 11.65
C ALA A 1064 13.71 -9.08 10.41
N ASP A 1065 12.61 -9.77 10.13
CA ASP A 1065 11.55 -9.22 9.29
C ASP A 1065 10.66 -8.31 10.16
N TRP A 1066 10.83 -7.00 10.05
CA TRP A 1066 10.06 -6.02 10.83
C TRP A 1066 8.61 -5.86 10.33
N PHE A 1067 8.24 -6.52 9.23
CA PHE A 1067 6.97 -6.35 8.53
C PHE A 1067 6.12 -7.63 8.50
N SER A 1068 6.74 -8.82 8.63
CA SER A 1068 6.05 -10.12 8.65
C SER A 1068 6.27 -10.88 9.96
N PRO A 1069 5.24 -11.50 10.56
CA PRO A 1069 5.40 -12.37 11.70
C PRO A 1069 6.06 -13.70 11.27
N ALA A 1070 7.37 -13.82 11.44
CA ALA A 1070 8.00 -15.14 11.51
C ALA A 1070 7.96 -15.61 12.97
N ASP A 1071 6.97 -16.42 13.35
CA ASP A 1071 6.83 -17.03 14.68
C ASP A 1071 7.88 -18.12 15.00
N ILE A 1072 9.00 -18.16 14.28
CA ILE A 1072 9.94 -19.29 14.33
C ILE A 1072 11.13 -19.01 15.27
N GLU A 1073 11.59 -17.76 15.40
CA GLU A 1073 12.60 -17.37 16.42
C GLU A 1073 12.65 -15.85 16.63
N ALA A 1074 12.76 -15.39 17.89
CA ALA A 1074 12.87 -13.96 18.17
C ALA A 1074 14.24 -13.43 17.69
N PRO A 1075 14.28 -12.43 16.79
CA PRO A 1075 15.53 -11.93 16.24
C PRO A 1075 16.40 -11.29 17.33
N THR A 1076 17.70 -11.36 17.10
CA THR A 1076 18.71 -10.87 18.04
C THR A 1076 19.21 -9.50 17.57
N LEU A 1077 19.26 -8.53 18.48
CA LEU A 1077 19.93 -7.25 18.23
C LEU A 1077 21.43 -7.49 17.99
N GLU A 1078 21.99 -6.87 16.96
CA GLU A 1078 23.43 -6.99 16.67
C GLU A 1078 24.19 -5.71 17.01
N TYR A 1079 23.72 -4.56 16.51
CA TYR A 1079 24.37 -3.28 16.76
C TYR A 1079 23.43 -2.09 16.50
N VAL A 1080 23.85 -0.94 17.03
CA VAL A 1080 23.31 0.38 16.72
C VAL A 1080 24.36 1.16 15.95
N CYS A 1081 23.99 1.77 14.82
CA CYS A 1081 24.89 2.59 14.02
C CYS A 1081 24.25 3.92 13.60
N PHE A 1082 25.07 4.82 13.07
CA PHE A 1082 24.66 6.16 12.66
C PHE A 1082 25.17 6.46 11.25
N HIS A 1083 24.30 7.02 10.41
CA HIS A 1083 24.61 7.43 9.05
C HIS A 1083 24.42 8.93 8.86
N ASN A 1084 25.23 9.55 8.00
CA ASN A 1084 24.97 10.89 7.50
C ASN A 1084 23.77 10.85 6.55
N ARG A 1085 22.72 11.63 6.82
CA ARG A 1085 21.47 11.63 6.03
C ARG A 1085 21.67 12.00 4.55
N LYS A 1086 22.66 12.82 4.22
CA LYS A 1086 22.83 13.37 2.86
C LYS A 1086 23.54 12.42 1.91
N ASP A 1087 24.54 11.69 2.38
CA ASP A 1087 25.35 10.78 1.56
C ASP A 1087 25.37 9.33 2.06
N TYR A 1088 24.62 9.03 3.12
CA TYR A 1088 24.44 7.71 3.73
C TYR A 1088 25.73 7.05 4.25
N LYS A 1089 26.78 7.83 4.49
CA LYS A 1089 28.03 7.28 5.04
C LYS A 1089 27.93 7.04 6.54
N LEU A 1090 28.49 5.92 6.99
CA LEU A 1090 28.66 5.59 8.40
C LEU A 1090 29.47 6.68 9.12
N MET A 1091 29.00 7.07 10.30
CA MET A 1091 29.62 8.06 11.18
C MET A 1091 30.28 7.37 12.38
N LYS A 1092 31.35 7.97 12.91
CA LYS A 1092 31.94 7.52 14.17
C LYS A 1092 31.07 7.95 15.35
N ILE A 1093 31.05 7.17 16.42
CA ILE A 1093 30.29 7.52 17.64
C ILE A 1093 30.80 8.84 18.26
N SER A 1094 32.11 9.13 18.15
CA SER A 1094 32.69 10.43 18.57
C SER A 1094 32.18 11.64 17.79
N GLU A 1095 31.57 11.45 16.62
CA GLU A 1095 30.98 12.51 15.79
C GLU A 1095 29.51 12.77 16.13
N ILE A 1096 28.89 11.91 16.97
CA ILE A 1096 27.47 11.99 17.31
C ILE A 1096 27.27 12.93 18.51
N PRO A 1097 26.31 13.89 18.44
CA PRO A 1097 25.98 14.72 19.58
C PRO A 1097 25.62 13.89 20.83
N PRO A 1098 26.16 14.21 22.03
CA PRO A 1098 25.96 13.39 23.23
C PRO A 1098 24.50 13.15 23.60
N VAL A 1099 23.63 14.14 23.38
CA VAL A 1099 22.18 14.02 23.62
C VAL A 1099 21.56 12.97 22.69
N ILE A 1100 21.89 13.00 21.40
CA ILE A 1100 21.37 12.03 20.42
C ILE A 1100 21.83 10.62 20.77
N PHE A 1101 23.12 10.44 21.06
CA PHE A 1101 23.64 9.13 21.48
C PHE A 1101 22.91 8.63 22.73
N SER A 1102 22.76 9.49 23.75
CA SER A 1102 22.12 9.10 25.00
C SER A 1102 20.66 8.68 24.81
N GLU A 1103 19.90 9.45 24.02
CA GLU A 1103 18.48 9.18 23.77
C GLU A 1103 18.26 7.95 22.88
N VAL A 1104 19.11 7.72 21.87
CA VAL A 1104 19.06 6.50 21.06
C VAL A 1104 19.34 5.28 21.93
N MET A 1105 20.37 5.32 22.77
CA MET A 1105 20.69 4.18 23.65
C MET A 1105 19.60 3.94 24.70
N ARG A 1106 18.92 5.00 25.16
CA ARG A 1106 17.77 4.91 26.05
C ARG A 1106 16.54 4.31 25.38
N ASP A 1107 16.30 4.64 24.11
CA ASP A 1107 15.23 4.04 23.31
C ASP A 1107 15.47 2.53 23.14
N VAL A 1108 16.70 2.14 22.82
CA VAL A 1108 17.09 0.72 22.69
C VAL A 1108 16.97 -0.01 24.02
N ASP A 1109 17.41 0.58 25.12
CA ASP A 1109 17.26 0.00 26.47
C ASP A 1109 15.78 -0.25 26.82
N LEU A 1110 14.91 0.71 26.53
CA LEU A 1110 13.47 0.56 26.74
C LEU A 1110 12.90 -0.59 25.90
N ALA A 1111 13.30 -0.68 24.63
CA ALA A 1111 12.87 -1.76 23.75
C ALA A 1111 13.34 -3.12 24.25
N VAL A 1112 14.60 -3.23 24.70
CA VAL A 1112 15.14 -4.46 25.30
C VAL A 1112 14.36 -4.84 26.56
N SER A 1113 14.08 -3.91 27.47
CA SER A 1113 13.35 -4.21 28.72
C SER A 1113 11.88 -4.60 28.49
N ILE A 1114 11.16 -3.92 27.58
CA ILE A 1114 9.71 -4.18 27.36
C ILE A 1114 9.47 -5.34 26.38
N ALA A 1115 10.30 -5.47 25.34
CA ALA A 1115 10.06 -6.38 24.23
C ALA A 1115 10.97 -7.63 24.26
N HIS A 1116 11.67 -7.93 25.36
CA HIS A 1116 12.50 -9.12 25.47
C HIS A 1116 11.71 -10.42 25.20
N ALA A 1117 12.32 -11.36 24.48
CA ALA A 1117 11.68 -12.62 24.13
C ALA A 1117 11.43 -13.53 25.35
N GLY A 1118 12.33 -13.53 26.34
CA GLY A 1118 12.36 -14.50 27.44
C GLY A 1118 11.32 -14.36 28.56
N SER A 1119 10.38 -13.40 28.50
CA SER A 1119 9.42 -13.07 29.60
C SER A 1119 10.05 -12.69 30.96
N VAL A 1120 11.35 -12.88 31.13
CA VAL A 1120 12.18 -12.42 32.24
C VAL A 1120 12.95 -11.19 31.75
N ASP A 1121 12.87 -10.09 32.49
CA ASP A 1121 13.61 -8.85 32.20
C ASP A 1121 15.12 -9.17 32.12
N PRO A 1122 15.78 -9.01 30.96
CA PRO A 1122 17.23 -9.09 30.88
C PRO A 1122 17.81 -7.99 31.79
N GLU A 1123 19.00 -8.20 32.35
CA GLU A 1123 19.58 -7.34 33.39
C GLU A 1123 19.31 -5.84 33.16
N THR A 1124 18.65 -5.20 34.14
CA THR A 1124 18.34 -3.77 34.10
C THR A 1124 19.61 -2.96 33.82
N SER A 1125 19.54 -1.98 32.91
CA SER A 1125 20.69 -1.19 32.49
C SER A 1125 21.46 -0.54 33.66
N HIS A 1126 22.78 -0.45 33.51
CA HIS A 1126 23.67 0.24 34.46
C HIS A 1126 23.19 1.67 34.78
N SER A 1127 22.74 2.42 33.78
CA SER A 1127 22.25 3.80 33.94
C SER A 1127 20.97 3.87 34.80
N THR A 1128 20.10 2.87 34.71
CA THR A 1128 18.91 2.76 35.56
C THR A 1128 19.28 2.44 37.02
N ILE A 1129 20.26 1.54 37.21
CA ILE A 1129 20.80 1.18 38.53
C ILE A 1129 21.46 2.39 39.20
N GLU A 1130 22.22 3.20 38.45
CA GLU A 1130 22.86 4.43 38.93
C GLU A 1130 21.80 5.45 39.39
N MET A 1131 20.77 5.70 38.58
CA MET A 1131 19.66 6.58 38.95
C MET A 1131 18.98 6.13 40.25
N ARG A 1132 18.71 4.82 40.41
CA ARG A 1132 18.12 4.27 41.64
C ARG A 1132 19.07 4.35 42.84
N SER A 1133 20.37 4.19 42.62
CA SER A 1133 21.40 4.34 43.66
C SER A 1133 21.34 5.74 44.28
N VAL A 1134 21.32 6.77 43.42
CA VAL A 1134 21.21 8.18 43.87
C VAL A 1134 19.91 8.40 44.66
N LEU A 1135 18.77 7.88 44.18
CA LEU A 1135 17.51 8.00 44.90
C LEU A 1135 17.57 7.35 46.28
N VAL A 1136 18.21 6.17 46.41
CA VAL A 1136 18.40 5.52 47.72
C VAL A 1136 19.27 6.40 48.62
N GLU A 1137 20.42 6.87 48.14
CA GLU A 1137 21.35 7.71 48.92
C GLU A 1137 20.71 9.01 49.40
N LEU A 1138 19.82 9.62 48.61
CA LEU A 1138 19.06 10.81 49.00
C LEU A 1138 17.91 10.46 49.97
N THR A 1139 17.27 9.31 49.81
CA THR A 1139 16.11 8.90 50.61
C THR A 1139 16.48 8.41 52.01
N MET A 1140 17.53 7.61 52.16
CA MET A 1140 17.86 6.96 53.45
C MET A 1140 18.10 7.96 54.60
N PRO A 1141 18.80 9.09 54.40
CA PRO A 1141 18.99 10.10 55.45
C PRO A 1141 17.67 10.72 55.95
N LEU A 1142 16.64 10.86 55.09
CA LEU A 1142 15.34 11.41 55.49
C LEU A 1142 14.61 10.54 56.51
N PHE A 1143 14.84 9.23 56.48
CA PHE A 1143 14.30 8.28 57.45
C PHE A 1143 15.27 8.00 58.62
N HIS A 1144 16.38 8.74 58.69
CA HIS A 1144 17.45 8.58 59.68
C HIS A 1144 18.12 7.19 59.67
N PHE A 1145 18.06 6.47 58.55
CA PHE A 1145 18.75 5.19 58.38
C PHE A 1145 20.23 5.43 58.12
N LYS A 1146 21.08 4.80 58.95
CA LYS A 1146 22.55 4.75 58.79
C LYS A 1146 23.05 3.35 58.44
N ASN A 1147 22.14 2.38 58.40
CA ASN A 1147 22.42 0.96 58.20
C ASN A 1147 22.18 0.51 56.75
N VAL A 1148 22.10 1.45 55.80
CA VAL A 1148 21.97 1.16 54.38
C VAL A 1148 23.15 1.79 53.64
N THR A 1149 23.87 1.01 52.84
CA THR A 1149 25.00 1.46 52.02
C THR A 1149 24.89 0.92 50.61
N ILE A 1150 25.21 1.71 49.60
CA ILE A 1150 25.23 1.25 48.20
C ILE A 1150 26.64 0.75 47.86
N LYS A 1151 26.74 -0.44 47.25
CA LYS A 1151 27.99 -0.92 46.62
C LYS A 1151 27.65 -1.63 45.31
N GLY A 1152 28.20 -1.13 44.21
CA GLY A 1152 27.88 -1.63 42.87
C GLY A 1152 26.38 -1.57 42.61
N SER A 1153 25.79 -2.69 42.16
CA SER A 1153 24.36 -2.78 41.84
C SER A 1153 23.45 -3.10 43.03
N PHE A 1154 23.96 -3.07 44.27
CA PHE A 1154 23.23 -3.52 45.45
C PHE A 1154 23.13 -2.46 46.54
N ALA A 1155 21.96 -2.40 47.19
CA ALA A 1155 21.79 -1.79 48.49
C ALA A 1155 22.08 -2.85 49.57
N HIS A 1156 23.14 -2.64 50.34
CA HIS A 1156 23.51 -3.44 51.50
C HIS A 1156 22.87 -2.88 52.75
N ILE A 1157 22.14 -3.73 53.49
CA ILE A 1157 21.34 -3.36 54.65
C ILE A 1157 21.80 -4.16 55.85
N GLU A 1158 22.23 -3.48 56.92
CA GLU A 1158 22.51 -4.09 58.21
C GLU A 1158 21.28 -3.94 59.13
N GLY A 1159 20.33 -4.88 59.02
CA GLY A 1159 19.18 -4.94 59.90
C GLY A 1159 19.52 -5.49 61.30
N LYS A 1160 18.55 -5.50 62.20
CA LYS A 1160 18.69 -6.07 63.55
C LYS A 1160 18.50 -7.59 63.57
N LEU A 1161 17.74 -8.15 62.63
CA LEU A 1161 17.49 -9.59 62.48
C LEU A 1161 18.44 -10.24 61.46
N GLY A 1162 19.05 -9.49 60.55
CA GLY A 1162 19.98 -10.01 59.55
C GLY A 1162 20.66 -8.95 58.70
N LYS A 1163 21.57 -9.38 57.82
CA LYS A 1163 22.17 -8.55 56.78
C LYS A 1163 21.61 -8.92 55.43
N TYR A 1164 21.29 -7.93 54.60
CA TYR A 1164 20.58 -8.13 53.34
C TYR A 1164 21.24 -7.37 52.18
N ASN A 1165 21.15 -7.95 51.00
CA ASN A 1165 21.56 -7.35 49.73
C ASN A 1165 20.34 -7.26 48.82
N ILE A 1166 19.93 -6.04 48.46
CA ILE A 1166 18.83 -5.80 47.53
C ILE A 1166 19.38 -5.32 46.20
N HIS A 1167 19.12 -6.04 45.12
CA HIS A 1167 19.57 -5.65 43.78
C HIS A 1167 18.76 -4.47 43.26
N LEU A 1168 19.42 -3.39 42.85
CA LEU A 1168 18.79 -2.14 42.43
C LEU A 1168 18.16 -2.20 41.03
N GLY A 1169 18.47 -3.24 40.24
CA GLY A 1169 17.77 -3.51 38.97
C GLY A 1169 16.46 -4.29 39.17
N SER A 1170 16.57 -5.48 39.76
CA SER A 1170 15.48 -6.46 39.85
C SER A 1170 14.63 -6.34 41.12
N GLY A 1171 15.14 -5.68 42.16
CA GLY A 1171 14.49 -5.62 43.48
C GLY A 1171 14.46 -6.95 44.22
N VAL A 1172 15.30 -7.91 43.81
CA VAL A 1172 15.49 -9.20 44.48
C VAL A 1172 16.29 -8.99 45.76
N ILE A 1173 15.88 -9.68 46.83
CA ILE A 1173 16.45 -9.56 48.17
C ILE A 1173 17.17 -10.87 48.50
N HIS A 1174 18.42 -10.79 48.93
CA HIS A 1174 19.18 -11.91 49.48
C HIS A 1174 19.61 -11.61 50.90
N GLN A 1175 19.57 -12.61 51.77
CA GLN A 1175 20.31 -12.54 53.03
C GLN A 1175 21.80 -12.74 52.74
N GLU A 1176 22.68 -11.96 53.36
CA GLU A 1176 24.13 -12.06 53.15
C GLU A 1176 24.63 -13.46 53.58
N GLY A 1177 25.17 -14.23 52.64
CA GLY A 1177 25.57 -15.64 52.87
C GLY A 1177 24.41 -16.65 52.98
N GLY A 1178 23.16 -16.23 52.70
CA GLY A 1178 21.94 -17.03 52.82
C GLY A 1178 21.09 -17.09 51.54
N ALA A 1179 19.83 -17.52 51.70
CA ALA A 1179 18.89 -17.70 50.59
C ALA A 1179 18.25 -16.39 50.10
N GLN A 1180 17.59 -16.44 48.94
CA GLN A 1180 16.73 -15.36 48.44
C GLN A 1180 15.48 -15.24 49.32
N ILE A 1181 15.09 -14.02 49.67
CA ILE A 1181 13.88 -13.73 50.46
C ILE A 1181 12.77 -13.29 49.52
N ALA A 1182 11.68 -14.05 49.49
CA ALA A 1182 10.50 -13.77 48.67
C ALA A 1182 9.57 -12.80 49.40
N VAL A 1183 9.44 -11.57 48.87
CA VAL A 1183 8.50 -10.56 49.35
C VAL A 1183 7.55 -10.17 48.23
N LEU A 1184 6.27 -10.50 48.39
CA LEU A 1184 5.24 -10.17 47.42
C LEU A 1184 4.96 -8.65 47.44
N PRO A 1185 5.03 -7.98 46.28
CA PRO A 1185 4.80 -6.54 46.21
C PRO A 1185 3.31 -6.19 46.38
N VAL A 1186 2.94 -5.52 47.46
CA VAL A 1186 1.56 -5.02 47.68
C VAL A 1186 1.38 -3.70 46.92
N HIS A 1187 0.81 -3.77 45.72
CA HIS A 1187 0.83 -2.68 44.76
C HIS A 1187 -0.02 -1.45 45.12
N SER A 1188 -0.99 -1.53 46.03
CA SER A 1188 -2.03 -0.48 46.19
C SER A 1188 -1.95 0.39 47.45
N GLN A 1189 -1.37 -0.08 48.56
CA GLN A 1189 -1.52 0.60 49.87
C GLN A 1189 -0.43 1.63 50.21
N ASN A 1190 0.76 1.59 49.57
CA ASN A 1190 1.88 2.49 49.89
C ASN A 1190 2.26 3.50 48.78
N ARG A 1191 1.59 3.49 47.61
CA ARG A 1191 1.92 4.37 46.45
C ARG A 1191 1.92 5.87 46.77
N GLY A 1192 1.20 6.32 47.79
CA GLY A 1192 1.08 7.74 48.15
C GLY A 1192 2.05 8.26 49.23
N ARG A 1193 2.88 7.40 49.83
CA ARG A 1193 3.69 7.79 51.01
C ARG A 1193 5.16 8.12 50.72
N LEU A 1194 5.70 7.71 49.59
CA LEU A 1194 7.11 7.95 49.23
C LEU A 1194 7.21 9.11 48.24
N PHE A 1195 8.05 10.11 48.54
CA PHE A 1195 8.31 11.22 47.64
C PHE A 1195 9.22 10.77 46.49
N LEU A 1196 8.77 10.94 45.25
CA LEU A 1196 9.63 10.90 44.06
C LEU A 1196 9.79 12.33 43.53
N PRO A 1197 10.99 12.73 43.07
CA PRO A 1197 11.29 14.08 42.60
C PRO A 1197 10.75 14.38 41.19
N PHE A 1198 9.84 13.55 40.67
CA PHE A 1198 9.20 13.70 39.36
C PHE A 1198 7.77 13.14 39.39
N VAL A 1199 6.94 13.60 38.46
CA VAL A 1199 5.51 13.25 38.38
C VAL A 1199 5.25 11.88 37.73
N ASP A 1200 6.17 11.37 36.92
CA ASP A 1200 6.00 10.09 36.22
C ASP A 1200 5.89 8.90 37.19
N GLU A 1201 5.00 7.95 36.88
CA GLU A 1201 4.90 6.72 37.64
C GLU A 1201 6.11 5.83 37.34
N ASP A 1202 6.92 5.53 38.36
CA ASP A 1202 7.97 4.52 38.32
C ASP A 1202 7.71 3.45 39.40
N PRO A 1203 6.82 2.48 39.12
CA PRO A 1203 6.39 1.50 40.11
C PRO A 1203 7.55 0.65 40.63
N LYS A 1204 8.55 0.36 39.79
CA LYS A 1204 9.68 -0.50 40.15
C LYS A 1204 10.65 0.20 41.09
N THR A 1205 10.96 1.47 40.81
CA THR A 1205 11.78 2.29 41.72
C THR A 1205 11.08 2.47 43.07
N ALA A 1206 9.76 2.72 43.08
CA ALA A 1206 8.99 2.81 44.32
C ALA A 1206 8.96 1.48 45.11
N GLU A 1207 8.83 0.34 44.42
CA GLU A 1207 8.91 -0.99 45.03
C GLU A 1207 10.27 -1.21 45.72
N ILE A 1208 11.37 -0.93 45.03
CA ILE A 1208 12.73 -1.14 45.53
C ILE A 1208 13.01 -0.27 46.75
N LEU A 1209 12.68 1.02 46.69
CA LEU A 1209 12.85 1.93 47.83
C LEU A 1209 12.01 1.47 49.04
N THR A 1210 10.78 1.02 48.81
CA THR A 1210 9.92 0.48 49.87
C THR A 1210 10.53 -0.78 50.50
N LYS A 1211 11.08 -1.69 49.69
CA LYS A 1211 11.79 -2.89 50.19
C LYS A 1211 13.01 -2.52 51.02
N ILE A 1212 13.82 -1.56 50.57
CA ILE A 1212 15.00 -1.09 51.32
C ILE A 1212 14.57 -0.54 52.69
N ILE A 1213 13.56 0.33 52.73
CA ILE A 1213 13.01 0.89 53.98
C ILE A 1213 12.48 -0.22 54.89
N PHE A 1214 11.77 -1.20 54.32
CA PHE A 1214 11.16 -2.31 55.06
C PHE A 1214 12.21 -3.21 55.73
N PHE A 1215 13.33 -3.50 55.06
CA PHE A 1215 14.42 -4.32 55.62
C PHE A 1215 15.41 -3.52 56.48
N ALA A 1216 15.51 -2.20 56.30
CA ALA A 1216 16.27 -1.33 57.19
C ALA A 1216 15.67 -1.31 58.62
N GLU A 1217 14.37 -1.57 58.74
CA GLU A 1217 13.63 -1.74 60.00
C GLU A 1217 13.10 -3.17 60.17
N ASP A 1218 13.94 -4.17 59.91
CA ASP A 1218 13.53 -5.59 59.93
C ASP A 1218 12.93 -6.06 61.27
N ASP A 1219 13.26 -5.41 62.39
CA ASP A 1219 12.67 -5.67 63.71
C ASP A 1219 11.18 -5.28 63.83
N LYS A 1220 10.67 -4.47 62.90
CA LYS A 1220 9.26 -4.09 62.82
C LYS A 1220 8.45 -5.01 61.90
N ILE A 1221 9.09 -5.96 61.20
CA ILE A 1221 8.40 -6.92 60.33
C ILE A 1221 7.56 -7.85 61.21
N LYS A 1222 6.25 -7.91 60.94
CA LYS A 1222 5.28 -8.77 61.67
C LYS A 1222 4.80 -9.97 60.86
N ASP A 1223 5.11 -10.02 59.56
CA ASP A 1223 4.66 -11.08 58.67
C ASP A 1223 5.41 -12.40 59.01
N PRO A 1224 4.71 -13.44 59.48
CA PRO A 1224 5.36 -14.70 59.85
C PRO A 1224 6.04 -15.40 58.67
N SER A 1225 5.54 -15.20 57.44
CA SER A 1225 6.10 -15.82 56.24
C SER A 1225 7.47 -15.22 55.86
N ILE A 1226 7.67 -13.93 56.11
CA ILE A 1226 8.94 -13.24 55.88
C ILE A 1226 9.89 -13.50 57.06
N LEU A 1227 9.39 -13.46 58.31
CA LEU A 1227 10.21 -13.74 59.50
C LEU A 1227 10.79 -15.16 59.50
N ASN A 1228 10.05 -16.16 59.00
CA ASN A 1228 10.54 -17.54 58.85
C ASN A 1228 11.59 -17.72 57.75
N GLN A 1229 11.73 -16.75 56.82
CA GLN A 1229 12.79 -16.75 55.81
C GLN A 1229 14.06 -16.05 56.28
N ILE A 1230 13.98 -15.22 57.33
CA ILE A 1230 15.10 -14.45 57.89
C ILE A 1230 15.78 -15.23 59.05
N LYS A 1231 14.99 -15.95 59.86
CA LYS A 1231 15.43 -16.78 60.99
C LYS A 1231 15.82 -18.17 60.53
#